data_AF-A0A2V3PPD5-F1
#
_entry.id   AF-A0A2V3PPD5-F1
#
_cell.length_a   1.000
_cell.length_b   1.000
_cell.length_c   1.000
_cell.angle_alpha   90.00
_cell.angle_beta   90.00
_cell.angle_gamma   90.00
#
_symmetry.space_group_name_H-M   'P 1'
#
loop_
_entity.id
_entity.type
_entity.pdbx_description
1 polymer ?
#
loop_
_entity_poly.entity_id
_entity_poly.type
_entity_poly.pdbx_seq_one_letter_code
_entity_poly.pdbx_strand_id
1 'polypeptide(L)'
;MKRFLIIAILLVSALSGFAQYDKPDWENLSVLEINREDARADFIPFADTQQALSGNREKSPYFVLLNGNWKFHWVDSPDKRPLDFYQTNFDDSQWKTIPVPSNWEMQGYGTPIYVSAGYPFKIDPPRVMGEPKADYTAFKERNPVGSYRHSFDLPPNWDGRRTFIHFAGVQSAFYVWVNGKKVGYSQGSMEPSEFDITDYVQIGKNQLAVEVYRWCDGSYLEDQDMWRTSGIHREVYLYSTSDVRISDFAVRTVLGKDYKDASLQIKPELKSYKGNKLEGWNIEAQLYDAQNKPVFADALKQDALPVLNADYKAAIMNDRAPQRGSAKFAWLKANVSDPLKWTAETPNLYTLVLSLVNDKNEVIETVRTRVGFRSVEIKGGQVLVNGNPIRLRGVNRHEHDPATGRSISYERMKQDIILMKQANINAVRTSHYPNNTQWYELCNEYGMYVMDEADIEEHGVRGQLANDPSWHAAFMDRAVRMAERDKNYPSIICWSMGNEAGYGPNFAAISAWLKDFDPTRFIHYEGAQGTPTDPKTVDVISRFYPRVQQEYLNPNIKEGEDKERAENARWERLLSIAQDTVDNRPVLTSEYAHAMGNALGNFKEYWDEIYSNKRMLGGFIWDWVDQGLYKTDANGIRFMAYGGDFGDKPNLKAFCFNGIVFGERETTPKYFEVKKVYQPILIEPLVLNKNEASFYINNRNHHIDLNEYEMRWQIITEGDTIQKGVIPNLNIAAGAKRDIQLPIQAIKVKPNSDYWLRISFHLKENTLWADKGFEIGFEQFDLDIREDAAVLIDKTPISKIDKYADRIEVQGKRFSTIFDLQNGSLSSLVYNGKEMIVSAPIFQGYRAPVDNDKGFGNWLAKDWKQQGLDSLKRIVKSAEIIEENSVYIKIKIIAESFSKNGKFTHECIWKINGDGSINVDNKFIPSGDLPELPRLGVVMSLNSDLENIKWYGHGPFENYSDRKTSSPIGIYSSTVTDQYIPYPHPQETGNKEGIKWINLADKNGKGISMTRLSETMSGSALHFTAGDLDAATHAYLLKPREEVVLSLDAIMLGLGNSSCGPGVLKKYAIEKKTYELNFVIKPLN
;
A
#
# COMPACT_ATOMS: atom_id res chain seq x y z
N MET A 1 -72.84 11.12 -18.59
CA MET A 1 -71.47 11.50 -19.03
C MET A 1 -70.60 12.13 -17.94
N LYS A 2 -70.99 13.24 -17.27
CA LYS A 2 -70.13 13.89 -16.26
C LYS A 2 -69.70 13.01 -15.07
N ARG A 3 -70.56 12.09 -14.58
CA ARG A 3 -70.20 11.15 -13.50
C ARG A 3 -69.19 10.07 -13.93
N PHE A 4 -69.24 9.61 -15.18
CA PHE A 4 -68.28 8.64 -15.71
C PHE A 4 -66.90 9.26 -15.95
N LEU A 5 -66.85 10.54 -16.36
CA LEU A 5 -65.59 11.26 -16.54
C LEU A 5 -64.88 11.52 -15.20
N ILE A 6 -65.62 11.83 -14.13
CA ILE A 6 -65.05 12.05 -12.79
C ILE A 6 -64.53 10.73 -12.18
N ILE A 7 -65.23 9.62 -12.38
CA ILE A 7 -64.77 8.29 -11.93
C ILE A 7 -63.54 7.84 -12.73
N ALA A 8 -63.51 8.07 -14.04
CA ALA A 8 -62.35 7.77 -14.87
C ALA A 8 -61.14 8.64 -14.51
N ILE A 9 -61.33 9.93 -14.22
CA ILE A 9 -60.26 10.81 -13.75
C ILE A 9 -59.78 10.39 -12.36
N LEU A 10 -60.67 10.02 -11.42
CA LEU A 10 -60.25 9.51 -10.10
C LEU A 10 -59.53 8.16 -10.19
N LEU A 11 -59.91 7.28 -11.12
CA LEU A 11 -59.20 6.01 -11.38
C LEU A 11 -57.83 6.25 -12.02
N VAL A 12 -57.71 7.19 -12.96
CA VAL A 12 -56.42 7.55 -13.56
C VAL A 12 -55.53 8.28 -12.56
N SER A 13 -56.07 9.12 -11.68
CA SER A 13 -55.33 9.76 -10.57
C SER A 13 -54.90 8.74 -9.52
N ALA A 14 -55.74 7.74 -9.20
CA ALA A 14 -55.38 6.65 -8.31
C ALA A 14 -54.30 5.75 -8.92
N LEU A 15 -54.41 5.39 -10.20
CA LEU A 15 -53.40 4.60 -10.92
C LEU A 15 -52.06 5.34 -11.10
N SER A 16 -52.11 6.67 -11.25
CA SER A 16 -50.89 7.52 -11.25
C SER A 16 -50.22 7.57 -9.87
N GLY A 17 -51.00 7.47 -8.79
CA GLY A 17 -50.49 7.41 -7.42
C GLY A 17 -49.90 6.05 -7.03
N PHE A 18 -50.36 4.95 -7.65
CA PHE A 18 -49.78 3.61 -7.43
C PHE A 18 -48.47 3.38 -8.19
N ALA A 19 -48.23 4.07 -9.30
CA ALA A 19 -46.97 3.94 -10.07
C ALA A 19 -45.73 4.50 -9.33
N GLN A 20 -45.92 5.22 -8.23
CA GLN A 20 -44.83 5.74 -7.40
C GLN A 20 -44.42 4.77 -6.26
N TYR A 21 -45.16 3.67 -6.06
CA TYR A 21 -44.97 2.69 -4.97
C TYR A 21 -44.22 1.39 -5.37
N ASP A 22 -43.77 1.26 -6.61
CA ASP A 22 -43.27 -0.01 -7.18
C ASP A 22 -41.73 -0.12 -7.27
N LYS A 23 -40.97 0.70 -6.52
CA LYS A 23 -39.50 0.61 -6.49
C LYS A 23 -39.02 -0.12 -5.25
N PRO A 24 -38.11 -1.10 -5.36
CA PRO A 24 -37.49 -1.71 -4.19
C PRO A 24 -36.62 -0.70 -3.43
N ASP A 25 -36.43 -0.90 -2.12
CA ASP A 25 -35.66 0.03 -1.28
C ASP A 25 -34.21 0.22 -1.81
N TRP A 26 -33.61 -0.81 -2.40
CA TRP A 26 -32.25 -0.78 -2.97
C TRP A 26 -32.12 -0.12 -4.36
N GLU A 27 -33.18 0.50 -4.91
CA GLU A 27 -33.12 1.44 -6.04
C GLU A 27 -33.84 2.77 -5.69
N ASN A 28 -33.79 3.17 -4.42
CA ASN A 28 -34.58 4.29 -3.91
C ASN A 28 -33.76 5.19 -2.97
N LEU A 29 -33.25 6.30 -3.51
CA LEU A 29 -32.49 7.32 -2.76
C LEU A 29 -33.22 7.95 -1.57
N SER A 30 -34.54 7.76 -1.46
CA SER A 30 -35.32 8.19 -0.29
C SER A 30 -35.27 7.20 0.88
N VAL A 31 -34.67 6.01 0.68
CA VAL A 31 -34.59 4.92 1.66
C VAL A 31 -33.15 4.40 1.72
N LEU A 32 -32.32 5.03 2.56
CA LEU A 32 -30.96 4.57 2.83
C LEU A 32 -30.93 3.49 3.93
N GLU A 33 -31.94 3.52 4.79
CA GLU A 33 -32.12 2.60 5.91
C GLU A 33 -33.61 2.51 6.28
N ILE A 34 -33.96 1.44 7.01
CA ILE A 34 -35.23 1.32 7.73
C ILE A 34 -34.91 0.78 9.13
N ASN A 35 -35.27 1.53 10.17
CA ASN A 35 -35.11 1.18 11.59
C ASN A 35 -33.65 0.95 12.04
N ARG A 36 -32.66 1.46 11.30
CA ARG A 36 -31.26 1.43 11.75
C ARG A 36 -31.08 2.45 12.87
N GLU A 37 -30.36 2.07 13.94
CA GLU A 37 -30.00 3.02 14.99
C GLU A 37 -29.04 4.09 14.45
N ASP A 38 -29.06 5.27 15.08
CA ASP A 38 -28.12 6.35 14.79
C ASP A 38 -26.67 5.87 14.96
N ALA A 39 -25.76 6.38 14.13
CA ALA A 39 -24.34 6.11 14.30
C ALA A 39 -23.82 6.70 15.62
N ARG A 40 -22.92 5.95 16.25
CA ARG A 40 -22.34 6.25 17.57
C ARG A 40 -20.90 5.79 17.59
N ALA A 41 -20.13 6.25 18.58
CA ALA A 41 -18.77 5.79 18.80
C ALA A 41 -18.71 4.25 18.94
N ASP A 42 -17.61 3.63 18.48
CA ASP A 42 -17.40 2.20 18.68
C ASP A 42 -17.14 1.87 20.15
N PHE A 43 -18.08 1.16 20.77
CA PHE A 43 -17.98 0.58 22.11
C PHE A 43 -19.10 -0.44 22.36
N ILE A 44 -18.88 -1.29 23.35
CA ILE A 44 -19.89 -2.21 23.91
C ILE A 44 -20.04 -1.98 25.43
N PRO A 45 -21.20 -2.31 26.02
CA PRO A 45 -21.41 -2.20 27.46
C PRO A 45 -20.69 -3.32 28.23
N PHE A 46 -20.15 -2.96 29.39
CA PHE A 46 -19.57 -3.85 30.40
C PHE A 46 -20.36 -3.77 31.70
N ALA A 47 -20.25 -4.80 32.55
CA ALA A 47 -20.96 -4.83 33.83
C ALA A 47 -20.31 -3.94 34.90
N ASP A 48 -19.01 -3.71 34.81
CA ASP A 48 -18.24 -2.98 35.81
C ASP A 48 -16.94 -2.39 35.24
N THR A 49 -16.27 -1.58 36.05
CA THR A 49 -15.00 -0.92 35.72
C THR A 49 -13.85 -1.91 35.49
N GLN A 50 -13.79 -3.04 36.20
CA GLN A 50 -12.68 -3.99 36.03
C GLN A 50 -12.75 -4.65 34.65
N GLN A 51 -13.95 -5.04 34.21
CA GLN A 51 -14.17 -5.56 32.86
C GLN A 51 -13.88 -4.50 31.79
N ALA A 52 -14.35 -3.27 31.99
CA ALA A 52 -14.08 -2.16 31.06
C ALA A 52 -12.57 -1.86 30.92
N LEU A 53 -11.81 -1.93 32.02
CA LEU A 53 -10.35 -1.78 32.01
C LEU A 53 -9.63 -2.95 31.30
N SER A 54 -10.18 -4.16 31.40
CA SER A 54 -9.64 -5.30 30.64
C SER A 54 -9.84 -5.14 29.12
N GLY A 55 -10.89 -4.41 28.71
CA GLY A 55 -11.25 -4.17 27.31
C GLY A 55 -11.67 -5.41 26.52
N ASN A 56 -11.74 -6.59 27.15
CA ASN A 56 -12.09 -7.83 26.45
C ASN A 56 -13.62 -7.93 26.30
N ARG A 57 -14.11 -7.56 25.12
CA ARG A 57 -15.56 -7.56 24.80
C ARG A 57 -16.22 -8.93 24.95
N GLU A 58 -15.52 -10.02 24.63
CA GLU A 58 -16.07 -11.38 24.72
C GLU A 58 -16.28 -11.84 26.16
N LYS A 59 -15.65 -11.18 27.13
CA LYS A 59 -15.88 -11.42 28.55
C LYS A 59 -17.02 -10.58 29.13
N SER A 60 -17.57 -9.62 28.38
CA SER A 60 -18.73 -8.87 28.83
C SER A 60 -19.96 -9.77 28.89
N PRO A 61 -20.73 -9.79 29.99
CA PRO A 61 -21.99 -10.54 30.05
C PRO A 61 -23.09 -9.96 29.16
N TYR A 62 -22.80 -8.84 28.48
CA TYR A 62 -23.69 -8.11 27.59
C TYR A 62 -23.26 -8.17 26.13
N PHE A 63 -22.40 -9.11 25.76
CA PHE A 63 -21.93 -9.32 24.39
C PHE A 63 -22.09 -10.78 23.98
N VAL A 64 -22.53 -11.03 22.73
CA VAL A 64 -22.58 -12.36 22.12
C VAL A 64 -22.11 -12.26 20.68
N LEU A 65 -21.02 -12.95 20.33
CA LEU A 65 -20.54 -13.03 18.94
C LEU A 65 -21.43 -13.99 18.13
N LEU A 66 -21.85 -13.57 16.93
CA LEU A 66 -22.65 -14.38 16.01
C LEU A 66 -21.86 -14.89 14.79
N ASN A 67 -20.56 -14.61 14.73
CA ASN A 67 -19.68 -15.18 13.72
C ASN A 67 -19.68 -16.71 13.78
N GLY A 68 -19.52 -17.35 12.63
CA GLY A 68 -19.51 -18.81 12.50
C GLY A 68 -20.21 -19.27 11.22
N ASN A 69 -20.65 -20.52 11.18
CA ASN A 69 -21.31 -21.08 10.01
C ASN A 69 -22.81 -20.79 10.01
N TRP A 70 -23.30 -20.11 8.98
CA TRP A 70 -24.70 -19.78 8.78
C TRP A 70 -25.26 -20.59 7.61
N LYS A 71 -26.56 -20.89 7.62
CA LYS A 71 -27.25 -21.47 6.46
C LYS A 71 -27.29 -20.44 5.34
N PHE A 72 -27.05 -20.87 4.11
CA PHE A 72 -26.88 -19.95 2.98
C PHE A 72 -27.48 -20.50 1.69
N HIS A 73 -28.13 -19.60 0.95
CA HIS A 73 -28.65 -19.83 -0.39
C HIS A 73 -28.33 -18.64 -1.28
N TRP A 74 -27.90 -18.89 -2.51
CA TRP A 74 -27.48 -17.87 -3.47
C TRP A 74 -28.26 -18.01 -4.77
N VAL A 75 -28.66 -16.88 -5.33
CA VAL A 75 -29.25 -16.78 -6.67
C VAL A 75 -28.60 -15.64 -7.46
N ASP A 76 -28.60 -15.75 -8.78
CA ASP A 76 -27.97 -14.80 -9.70
C ASP A 76 -28.79 -13.50 -9.94
N SER A 77 -30.06 -13.48 -9.50
CA SER A 77 -30.98 -12.36 -9.70
C SER A 77 -32.09 -12.34 -8.63
N PRO A 78 -32.60 -11.16 -8.23
CA PRO A 78 -33.54 -11.05 -7.10
C PRO A 78 -34.88 -11.76 -7.29
N ASP A 79 -35.35 -11.93 -8.52
CA ASP A 79 -36.62 -12.59 -8.84
C ASP A 79 -36.61 -14.09 -8.55
N LYS A 80 -35.42 -14.70 -8.42
CA LYS A 80 -35.26 -16.14 -8.13
C LYS A 80 -35.09 -16.44 -6.65
N ARG A 81 -34.98 -15.43 -5.79
CA ARG A 81 -34.67 -15.61 -4.37
C ARG A 81 -35.83 -16.28 -3.62
N PRO A 82 -35.56 -17.04 -2.56
CA PRO A 82 -36.61 -17.67 -1.76
C PRO A 82 -37.35 -16.63 -0.92
N LEU A 83 -38.50 -16.13 -1.38
CA LEU A 83 -39.23 -15.01 -0.76
C LEU A 83 -39.61 -15.25 0.72
N ASP A 84 -39.92 -16.50 1.09
CA ASP A 84 -40.44 -16.85 2.43
C ASP A 84 -39.37 -17.39 3.40
N PHE A 85 -38.08 -17.32 3.05
CA PHE A 85 -37.00 -17.93 3.85
C PHE A 85 -36.87 -17.37 5.27
N TYR A 86 -37.38 -16.15 5.50
CA TYR A 86 -37.36 -15.51 6.82
C TYR A 86 -38.34 -16.15 7.82
N GLN A 87 -39.32 -16.93 7.35
CA GLN A 87 -40.33 -17.57 8.21
C GLN A 87 -39.69 -18.64 9.12
N THR A 88 -40.16 -18.75 10.36
CA THR A 88 -39.56 -19.64 11.38
C THR A 88 -39.73 -21.13 11.09
N ASN A 89 -40.74 -21.49 10.30
CA ASN A 89 -41.04 -22.85 9.86
C ASN A 89 -40.47 -23.19 8.47
N PHE A 90 -39.72 -22.27 7.84
CA PHE A 90 -39.09 -22.55 6.55
C PHE A 90 -38.03 -23.65 6.70
N ASP A 91 -38.06 -24.65 5.81
CA ASP A 91 -37.12 -25.78 5.78
C ASP A 91 -35.87 -25.42 4.97
N ASP A 92 -34.77 -25.15 5.69
CA ASP A 92 -33.43 -24.92 5.13
C ASP A 92 -32.50 -26.13 5.31
N SER A 93 -33.05 -27.32 5.57
CA SER A 93 -32.25 -28.53 5.78
C SER A 93 -31.33 -28.83 4.60
N GLN A 94 -31.79 -28.51 3.38
CA GLN A 94 -31.04 -28.68 2.13
C GLN A 94 -30.07 -27.52 1.82
N TRP A 95 -30.11 -26.43 2.58
CA TRP A 95 -29.19 -25.31 2.38
C TRP A 95 -27.79 -25.68 2.89
N LYS A 96 -26.79 -25.22 2.13
CA LYS A 96 -25.38 -25.30 2.52
C LYS A 96 -25.11 -24.32 3.66
N THR A 97 -23.91 -24.41 4.24
CA THR A 97 -23.42 -23.42 5.19
C THR A 97 -22.36 -22.53 4.56
N ILE A 98 -22.24 -21.29 5.04
CA ILE A 98 -21.19 -20.34 4.69
C ILE A 98 -20.58 -19.76 5.99
N PRO A 99 -19.26 -19.54 6.08
CA PRO A 99 -18.69 -18.79 7.19
C PRO A 99 -19.16 -17.33 7.15
N VAL A 100 -19.45 -16.77 8.31
CA VAL A 100 -19.73 -15.34 8.51
C VAL A 100 -18.74 -14.83 9.57
N PRO A 101 -17.94 -13.79 9.28
CA PRO A 101 -17.90 -13.05 8.01
C PRO A 101 -17.25 -13.81 6.84
N SER A 102 -17.71 -13.56 5.63
CA SER A 102 -17.01 -13.87 4.38
C SER A 102 -17.59 -13.12 3.18
N ASN A 103 -16.79 -12.95 2.13
CA ASN A 103 -17.32 -12.68 0.79
C ASN A 103 -17.77 -14.00 0.15
N TRP A 104 -19.00 -14.06 -0.39
CA TRP A 104 -19.53 -15.31 -0.94
C TRP A 104 -18.74 -15.81 -2.17
N GLU A 105 -18.06 -14.90 -2.87
CA GLU A 105 -17.23 -15.24 -4.04
C GLU A 105 -16.05 -16.12 -3.61
N MET A 106 -15.53 -15.91 -2.41
CA MET A 106 -14.42 -16.69 -1.84
C MET A 106 -14.89 -18.07 -1.36
N GLN A 107 -16.21 -18.27 -1.31
CA GLN A 107 -16.86 -19.52 -0.93
C GLN A 107 -17.45 -20.25 -2.16
N GLY A 108 -17.14 -19.78 -3.37
CA GLY A 108 -17.52 -20.41 -4.64
C GLY A 108 -18.90 -20.03 -5.18
N TYR A 109 -19.50 -18.94 -4.70
CA TYR A 109 -20.78 -18.42 -5.22
C TYR A 109 -20.57 -17.16 -6.04
N GLY A 110 -21.20 -17.06 -7.20
CA GLY A 110 -21.02 -15.93 -8.12
C GLY A 110 -19.57 -15.76 -8.60
N THR A 111 -19.30 -14.59 -9.17
CA THR A 111 -17.99 -14.27 -9.76
C THR A 111 -17.44 -12.96 -9.16
N PRO A 112 -16.22 -12.94 -8.57
CA PRO A 112 -15.57 -11.69 -8.16
C PRO A 112 -15.14 -10.92 -9.41
N ILE A 113 -15.36 -9.61 -9.44
CA ILE A 113 -15.08 -8.78 -10.63
C ILE A 113 -14.01 -7.74 -10.27
N TYR A 114 -12.86 -7.76 -10.94
CA TYR A 114 -11.85 -6.71 -10.74
C TYR A 114 -11.95 -5.64 -11.82
N VAL A 115 -12.34 -4.43 -11.44
CA VAL A 115 -12.38 -3.24 -12.29
C VAL A 115 -11.87 -2.05 -11.48
N SER A 116 -11.06 -1.21 -12.14
CA SER A 116 -10.57 0.05 -11.59
C SER A 116 -11.70 1.09 -11.62
N ALA A 117 -11.72 1.97 -12.62
CA ALA A 117 -12.83 2.89 -12.85
C ALA A 117 -13.99 2.24 -13.63
N GLY A 118 -15.21 2.34 -13.09
CA GLY A 118 -16.44 2.04 -13.80
C GLY A 118 -17.24 0.86 -13.27
N TYR A 119 -18.54 0.92 -13.53
CA TYR A 119 -19.51 -0.03 -13.01
C TYR A 119 -19.61 -1.31 -13.85
N PRO A 120 -19.66 -2.50 -13.22
CA PRO A 120 -19.87 -3.77 -13.92
C PRO A 120 -21.33 -3.99 -14.34
N PHE A 121 -22.24 -3.08 -14.00
CA PHE A 121 -23.66 -3.07 -14.37
C PHE A 121 -24.00 -1.84 -15.24
N LYS A 122 -25.25 -1.73 -15.71
CA LYS A 122 -25.68 -0.61 -16.55
C LYS A 122 -25.78 0.67 -15.71
N ILE A 123 -25.05 1.71 -16.10
CA ILE A 123 -25.13 3.04 -15.51
C ILE A 123 -26.50 3.67 -15.85
N ASP A 124 -27.39 3.73 -14.86
CA ASP A 124 -28.71 4.41 -14.88
C ASP A 124 -29.08 4.83 -13.44
N PRO A 125 -28.30 5.69 -12.74
CA PRO A 125 -28.52 5.99 -11.34
C PRO A 125 -29.94 6.53 -11.06
N PRO A 126 -30.62 6.09 -9.99
CA PRO A 126 -30.16 5.19 -8.94
C PRO A 126 -30.39 3.68 -9.23
N ARG A 127 -30.82 3.31 -10.44
CA ARG A 127 -31.15 1.92 -10.78
C ARG A 127 -29.90 1.08 -11.04
N VAL A 128 -29.94 -0.18 -10.66
CA VAL A 128 -28.88 -1.18 -10.84
C VAL A 128 -29.33 -2.40 -11.67
N MET A 129 -30.63 -2.57 -11.91
CA MET A 129 -31.17 -3.71 -12.67
C MET A 129 -31.14 -3.54 -14.19
N GLY A 130 -30.74 -2.38 -14.70
CA GLY A 130 -30.72 -2.10 -16.13
C GLY A 130 -29.83 -3.08 -16.92
N GLU A 131 -30.24 -3.49 -18.13
CA GLU A 131 -29.48 -4.41 -19.00
C GLU A 131 -28.07 -3.89 -19.35
N PRO A 132 -26.96 -4.51 -18.85
CA PRO A 132 -25.61 -4.17 -19.26
C PRO A 132 -25.28 -4.86 -20.58
N LYS A 133 -24.04 -4.68 -21.06
CA LYS A 133 -23.57 -5.34 -22.28
C LYS A 133 -23.63 -6.86 -22.12
N ALA A 134 -23.97 -7.57 -23.19
CA ALA A 134 -24.21 -9.02 -23.19
C ALA A 134 -22.99 -9.86 -22.74
N ASP A 135 -21.79 -9.32 -22.85
CA ASP A 135 -20.55 -9.97 -22.44
C ASP A 135 -20.13 -9.66 -20.99
N TYR A 136 -20.83 -8.75 -20.29
CA TYR A 136 -20.54 -8.44 -18.89
C TYR A 136 -21.00 -9.58 -17.98
N THR A 137 -20.29 -9.81 -16.88
CA THR A 137 -20.69 -10.77 -15.84
C THR A 137 -22.08 -10.45 -15.30
N ALA A 138 -22.37 -9.16 -15.07
CA ALA A 138 -23.68 -8.71 -14.58
C ALA A 138 -24.83 -8.87 -15.60
N PHE A 139 -24.56 -9.28 -16.84
CA PHE A 139 -25.64 -9.66 -17.75
C PHE A 139 -26.32 -10.95 -17.30
N LYS A 140 -25.52 -11.92 -16.83
CA LYS A 140 -25.98 -13.20 -16.28
C LYS A 140 -26.24 -13.11 -14.77
N GLU A 141 -25.28 -12.57 -14.03
CA GLU A 141 -25.35 -12.31 -12.59
C GLU A 141 -25.93 -10.91 -12.35
N ARG A 142 -27.22 -10.76 -12.67
CA ARG A 142 -27.93 -9.48 -12.75
C ARG A 142 -27.79 -8.61 -11.50
N ASN A 143 -28.27 -9.12 -10.38
CA ASN A 143 -28.07 -8.55 -9.06
C ASN A 143 -28.17 -9.71 -8.06
N PRO A 144 -27.07 -10.47 -7.89
CA PRO A 144 -27.07 -11.66 -7.06
C PRO A 144 -27.56 -11.38 -5.64
N VAL A 145 -28.31 -12.34 -5.09
CA VAL A 145 -28.85 -12.25 -3.73
C VAL A 145 -28.37 -13.43 -2.91
N GLY A 146 -27.81 -13.13 -1.75
CA GLY A 146 -27.44 -14.09 -0.72
C GLY A 146 -28.46 -14.08 0.42
N SER A 147 -29.18 -15.19 0.60
CA SER A 147 -30.10 -15.41 1.71
C SER A 147 -29.39 -16.20 2.82
N TYR A 148 -29.26 -15.61 4.00
CA TYR A 148 -28.60 -16.20 5.16
C TYR A 148 -29.61 -16.52 6.26
N ARG A 149 -29.49 -17.67 6.93
CA ARG A 149 -30.24 -18.01 8.16
C ARG A 149 -29.30 -18.48 9.26
N HIS A 150 -29.58 -18.07 10.49
CA HIS A 150 -28.80 -18.48 11.66
C HIS A 150 -29.71 -18.64 12.87
N SER A 151 -29.43 -19.65 13.70
CA SER A 151 -30.09 -19.80 15.00
C SER A 151 -29.12 -19.41 16.09
N PHE A 152 -29.58 -18.63 17.05
CA PHE A 152 -28.77 -18.20 18.19
C PHE A 152 -29.60 -18.28 19.48
N ASP A 153 -28.91 -18.40 20.62
CA ASP A 153 -29.54 -18.40 21.93
C ASP A 153 -29.32 -17.04 22.62
N LEU A 154 -30.40 -16.42 23.06
CA LEU A 154 -30.35 -15.21 23.88
C LEU A 154 -30.11 -15.60 25.35
N PRO A 155 -29.07 -15.04 26.01
CA PRO A 155 -28.75 -15.40 27.39
C PRO A 155 -29.89 -15.12 28.39
N PRO A 156 -30.15 -15.96 29.40
CA PRO A 156 -31.20 -15.72 30.39
C PRO A 156 -31.07 -14.42 31.17
N ASN A 157 -29.83 -13.95 31.41
CA ASN A 157 -29.55 -12.67 32.08
C ASN A 157 -29.89 -11.44 31.22
N TRP A 158 -30.37 -11.64 29.99
CA TRP A 158 -30.86 -10.56 29.12
C TRP A 158 -32.38 -10.37 29.21
N ASP A 159 -33.08 -11.15 30.03
CA ASP A 159 -34.52 -10.97 30.25
C ASP A 159 -34.84 -9.56 30.76
N GLY A 160 -35.81 -8.91 30.12
CA GLY A 160 -36.20 -7.52 30.39
C GLY A 160 -35.18 -6.45 29.99
N ARG A 161 -34.01 -6.81 29.43
CA ARG A 161 -33.01 -5.89 28.88
C ARG A 161 -33.30 -5.57 27.42
N ARG A 162 -32.63 -4.53 26.89
CA ARG A 162 -32.66 -4.23 25.46
C ARG A 162 -31.59 -5.02 24.73
N THR A 163 -31.88 -5.45 23.51
CA THR A 163 -31.00 -6.26 22.68
C THR A 163 -30.83 -5.61 21.32
N PHE A 164 -29.58 -5.41 20.91
CA PHE A 164 -29.21 -4.86 19.62
C PHE A 164 -28.41 -5.89 18.83
N ILE A 165 -28.64 -5.95 17.53
CA ILE A 165 -27.77 -6.65 16.59
C ILE A 165 -26.89 -5.64 15.87
N HIS A 166 -25.60 -5.93 15.77
CA HIS A 166 -24.60 -5.13 15.08
C HIS A 166 -24.04 -5.92 13.90
N PHE A 167 -24.15 -5.34 12.70
CA PHE A 167 -23.46 -5.79 11.50
C PHE A 167 -22.32 -4.81 11.21
N ALA A 168 -21.07 -5.24 11.35
CA ALA A 168 -19.91 -4.35 11.17
C ALA A 168 -19.63 -3.98 9.70
N GLY A 169 -20.23 -4.71 8.75
CA GLY A 169 -20.09 -4.47 7.31
C GLY A 169 -20.79 -5.54 6.48
N VAL A 170 -21.70 -5.10 5.61
CA VAL A 170 -22.48 -5.96 4.68
C VAL A 170 -22.45 -5.31 3.30
N GLN A 171 -21.99 -6.04 2.29
CA GLN A 171 -21.82 -5.51 0.94
C GLN A 171 -22.92 -6.05 -0.01
N SER A 172 -23.75 -5.21 -0.64
CA SER A 172 -23.81 -3.74 -0.57
C SER A 172 -25.05 -3.18 0.17
N ALA A 173 -26.15 -3.93 0.22
CA ALA A 173 -27.33 -3.59 1.00
C ALA A 173 -28.06 -4.85 1.49
N PHE A 174 -28.83 -4.73 2.57
CA PHE A 174 -29.50 -5.90 3.14
C PHE A 174 -30.77 -5.58 3.91
N TYR A 175 -31.66 -6.59 3.98
CA TYR A 175 -32.77 -6.63 4.91
C TYR A 175 -32.50 -7.65 6.03
N VAL A 176 -33.07 -7.40 7.21
CA VAL A 176 -32.95 -8.28 8.37
C VAL A 176 -34.32 -8.63 8.96
N TRP A 177 -34.49 -9.89 9.33
CA TRP A 177 -35.64 -10.43 10.06
C TRP A 177 -35.19 -11.22 11.27
N VAL A 178 -35.96 -11.11 12.35
CA VAL A 178 -35.78 -11.92 13.55
C VAL A 178 -37.11 -12.59 13.88
N ASN A 179 -37.08 -13.90 14.08
CA ASN A 179 -38.25 -14.74 14.38
C ASN A 179 -39.43 -14.50 13.41
N GLY A 180 -39.15 -14.42 12.10
CA GLY A 180 -40.18 -14.26 11.07
C GLY A 180 -40.68 -12.83 10.85
N LYS A 181 -40.20 -11.85 11.63
CA LYS A 181 -40.65 -10.45 11.56
C LYS A 181 -39.56 -9.57 10.97
N LYS A 182 -39.92 -8.70 10.01
CA LYS A 182 -38.99 -7.74 9.39
C LYS A 182 -38.56 -6.71 10.43
N VAL A 183 -37.25 -6.59 10.63
CA VAL A 183 -36.64 -5.62 11.55
C VAL A 183 -36.29 -4.34 10.79
N GLY A 184 -35.53 -4.45 9.70
CA GLY A 184 -34.99 -3.26 9.03
C GLY A 184 -34.31 -3.50 7.68
N TYR A 185 -33.71 -2.42 7.17
CA TYR A 185 -32.94 -2.33 5.93
C TYR A 185 -31.74 -1.39 6.13
N SER A 186 -30.62 -1.62 5.43
CA SER A 186 -29.50 -0.67 5.38
C SER A 186 -28.66 -0.83 4.12
N GLN A 187 -28.03 0.26 3.69
CA GLN A 187 -26.89 0.30 2.78
C GLN A 187 -25.67 1.03 3.38
N GLY A 188 -24.58 1.13 2.62
CA GLY A 188 -23.27 1.61 3.06
C GLY A 188 -22.45 0.44 3.59
N SER A 189 -21.55 -0.08 2.76
CA SER A 189 -20.94 -1.40 2.98
C SER A 189 -19.80 -1.43 4.01
N MET A 190 -19.36 -0.26 4.46
CA MET A 190 -18.13 -0.07 5.23
C MET A 190 -18.36 0.51 6.61
N GLU A 191 -19.56 1.03 6.87
CA GLU A 191 -19.99 1.51 8.17
C GLU A 191 -20.94 0.49 8.82
N PRO A 192 -20.94 0.37 10.16
CA PRO A 192 -21.78 -0.59 10.84
C PRO A 192 -23.26 -0.21 10.74
N SER A 193 -24.12 -1.23 10.80
CA SER A 193 -25.58 -1.09 10.90
C SER A 193 -26.07 -1.81 12.13
N GLU A 194 -26.69 -1.05 13.04
CA GLU A 194 -27.27 -1.57 14.28
C GLU A 194 -28.80 -1.50 14.24
N PHE A 195 -29.47 -2.49 14.84
CA PHE A 195 -30.93 -2.52 14.95
C PHE A 195 -31.35 -2.93 16.37
N ASP A 196 -32.29 -2.21 16.99
CA ASP A 196 -32.96 -2.67 18.22
C ASP A 196 -33.88 -3.85 17.87
N ILE A 197 -33.53 -5.05 18.34
CA ILE A 197 -34.30 -6.27 18.12
C ILE A 197 -35.05 -6.74 19.37
N THR A 198 -35.15 -5.90 20.40
CA THR A 198 -35.75 -6.24 21.71
C THR A 198 -37.14 -6.86 21.56
N ASP A 199 -38.01 -6.27 20.73
CA ASP A 199 -39.40 -6.73 20.53
C ASP A 199 -39.52 -7.92 19.56
N TYR A 200 -38.40 -8.39 19.02
CA TYR A 200 -38.33 -9.45 18.02
C TYR A 200 -37.72 -10.73 18.58
N VAL A 201 -36.96 -10.65 19.68
CA VAL A 201 -36.29 -11.78 20.32
C VAL A 201 -37.08 -12.36 21.49
N GLN A 202 -36.69 -13.56 21.89
CA GLN A 202 -37.14 -14.24 23.11
C GLN A 202 -35.92 -14.87 23.82
N ILE A 203 -36.04 -15.16 25.12
CA ILE A 203 -34.97 -15.86 25.85
C ILE A 203 -34.78 -17.27 25.29
N GLY A 204 -33.53 -17.72 25.19
CA GLY A 204 -33.17 -18.96 24.53
C GLY A 204 -33.23 -18.84 23.01
N LYS A 205 -33.78 -19.84 22.32
CA LYS A 205 -33.61 -19.98 20.87
C LYS A 205 -34.37 -18.92 20.07
N ASN A 206 -33.64 -18.29 19.15
CA ASN A 206 -34.12 -17.35 18.15
C ASN A 206 -33.64 -17.74 16.76
N GLN A 207 -34.30 -17.20 15.74
CA GLN A 207 -33.89 -17.31 14.35
C GLN A 207 -33.65 -15.93 13.73
N LEU A 208 -32.50 -15.77 13.09
CA LEU A 208 -32.11 -14.64 12.29
C LEU A 208 -32.17 -15.02 10.81
N ALA A 209 -32.69 -14.11 9.98
CA ALA A 209 -32.61 -14.20 8.53
C ALA A 209 -32.14 -12.87 7.94
N VAL A 210 -31.24 -12.93 6.95
CA VAL A 210 -30.65 -11.75 6.30
C VAL A 210 -30.66 -11.95 4.79
N GLU A 211 -31.16 -10.96 4.06
CA GLU A 211 -31.20 -10.97 2.58
C GLU A 211 -30.26 -9.89 2.07
N VAL A 212 -29.13 -10.29 1.47
CA VAL A 212 -28.06 -9.38 1.01
C VAL A 212 -28.08 -9.27 -0.51
N TYR A 213 -28.05 -8.04 -1.01
CA TYR A 213 -27.99 -7.71 -2.43
C TYR A 213 -26.59 -7.29 -2.83
N ARG A 214 -26.12 -7.78 -3.98
CA ARG A 214 -24.82 -7.40 -4.55
C ARG A 214 -24.79 -5.94 -4.95
N TRP A 215 -25.84 -5.46 -5.60
CA TRP A 215 -25.97 -4.07 -6.06
C TRP A 215 -27.18 -3.38 -5.44
N CYS A 216 -27.00 -2.12 -5.07
CA CYS A 216 -28.02 -1.17 -4.65
C CYS A 216 -27.68 0.23 -5.19
N ASP A 217 -28.54 1.23 -4.99
CA ASP A 217 -28.21 2.61 -5.34
C ASP A 217 -26.94 3.11 -4.64
N GLY A 218 -26.67 2.67 -3.41
CA GLY A 218 -25.42 2.92 -2.71
C GLY A 218 -24.16 2.45 -3.44
N SER A 219 -24.26 1.44 -4.33
CA SER A 219 -23.13 0.95 -5.13
C SER A 219 -22.58 1.97 -6.12
N TYR A 220 -23.33 3.03 -6.45
CA TYR A 220 -22.82 4.16 -7.23
C TYR A 220 -21.86 5.09 -6.46
N LEU A 221 -21.71 4.87 -5.15
CA LEU A 221 -20.71 5.55 -4.32
C LEU A 221 -19.59 4.59 -3.87
N GLU A 222 -19.55 3.37 -4.42
CA GLU A 222 -18.60 2.30 -4.07
C GLU A 222 -17.86 1.80 -5.34
N ASP A 223 -17.34 2.75 -6.14
CA ASP A 223 -16.64 2.47 -7.40
C ASP A 223 -15.12 2.38 -7.27
N GLN A 224 -14.61 2.02 -6.10
CA GLN A 224 -13.18 1.90 -5.84
C GLN A 224 -12.47 0.94 -6.80
N ASP A 225 -11.18 1.22 -7.06
CA ASP A 225 -10.26 0.34 -7.76
C ASP A 225 -9.88 -0.89 -6.92
N MET A 226 -10.79 -1.87 -6.90
CA MET A 226 -10.67 -3.10 -6.15
C MET A 226 -11.59 -4.19 -6.69
N TRP A 227 -11.48 -5.39 -6.12
CA TRP A 227 -12.43 -6.47 -6.38
C TRP A 227 -13.84 -6.14 -5.89
N ARG A 228 -14.81 -6.21 -6.79
CA ARG A 228 -16.24 -6.11 -6.49
C ARG A 228 -16.77 -7.46 -6.00
N THR A 229 -16.91 -7.58 -4.69
CA THR A 229 -17.36 -8.77 -3.96
C THR A 229 -18.63 -8.47 -3.16
N SER A 230 -19.19 -9.44 -2.45
CA SER A 230 -20.45 -9.27 -1.72
C SER A 230 -20.61 -10.20 -0.52
N GLY A 231 -21.57 -9.88 0.34
CA GLY A 231 -21.91 -10.69 1.52
C GLY A 231 -21.66 -9.97 2.85
N ILE A 232 -21.84 -10.71 3.94
CA ILE A 232 -21.58 -10.23 5.30
C ILE A 232 -20.07 -10.37 5.53
N HIS A 233 -19.31 -9.31 5.21
CA HIS A 233 -17.84 -9.38 5.08
C HIS A 233 -17.08 -8.93 6.34
N ARG A 234 -17.78 -8.32 7.31
CA ARG A 234 -17.28 -8.08 8.67
C ARG A 234 -18.20 -8.69 9.71
N GLU A 235 -17.75 -8.70 10.95
CA GLU A 235 -18.38 -9.44 12.04
C GLU A 235 -19.85 -9.07 12.29
N VAL A 236 -20.55 -10.03 12.91
CA VAL A 236 -21.90 -9.85 13.43
C VAL A 236 -21.90 -10.23 14.90
N TYR A 237 -22.51 -9.39 15.75
CA TYR A 237 -22.66 -9.69 17.17
C TYR A 237 -23.94 -9.06 17.72
N LEU A 238 -24.34 -9.54 18.90
CA LEU A 238 -25.36 -8.92 19.73
C LEU A 238 -24.72 -8.22 20.90
N TYR A 239 -25.34 -7.13 21.34
CA TYR A 239 -25.04 -6.53 22.63
C TYR A 239 -26.31 -6.12 23.37
N SER A 240 -26.23 -6.06 24.70
CA SER A 240 -27.40 -5.76 25.54
C SER A 240 -27.19 -4.61 26.51
N THR A 241 -28.15 -3.69 26.54
CA THR A 241 -28.16 -2.57 27.47
C THR A 241 -29.34 -2.63 28.41
N SER A 242 -29.28 -1.84 29.48
CA SER A 242 -30.50 -1.54 30.25
C SER A 242 -31.44 -0.65 29.41
N ASP A 243 -32.63 -0.38 29.94
CA ASP A 243 -33.58 0.56 29.33
C ASP A 243 -33.09 2.01 29.32
N VAL A 244 -32.24 2.36 30.29
CA VAL A 244 -31.49 3.61 30.30
C VAL A 244 -30.03 3.26 30.02
N ARG A 245 -29.46 3.90 29.01
CA ARG A 245 -28.09 3.62 28.56
C ARG A 245 -27.33 4.89 28.21
N ILE A 246 -26.00 4.77 28.20
CA ILE A 246 -25.09 5.62 27.45
C ILE A 246 -25.26 5.22 25.98
N SER A 247 -25.91 6.09 25.20
CA SER A 247 -26.19 5.84 23.78
C SER A 247 -24.99 6.19 22.91
N ASP A 248 -24.24 7.22 23.30
CA ASP A 248 -23.03 7.67 22.61
C ASP A 248 -22.15 8.49 23.57
N PHE A 249 -20.89 8.72 23.20
CA PHE A 249 -20.07 9.75 23.81
C PHE A 249 -18.91 10.20 22.91
N ALA A 250 -18.51 11.46 23.05
CA ALA A 250 -17.35 12.03 22.40
C ALA A 250 -16.30 12.55 23.40
N VAL A 251 -15.03 12.36 23.06
CA VAL A 251 -13.88 12.82 23.87
C VAL A 251 -13.05 13.81 23.07
N ARG A 252 -12.69 14.94 23.69
CA ARG A 252 -11.71 15.89 23.15
C ARG A 252 -10.59 16.13 24.16
N THR A 253 -9.35 16.06 23.68
CA THR A 253 -8.16 16.46 24.45
C THR A 253 -7.65 17.79 23.90
N VAL A 254 -7.83 18.87 24.65
CA VAL A 254 -7.39 20.21 24.24
C VAL A 254 -6.10 20.53 24.99
N LEU A 255 -4.97 20.53 24.28
CA LEU A 255 -3.68 20.92 24.87
C LEU A 255 -3.60 22.43 25.10
N GLY A 256 -2.87 22.84 26.14
CA GLY A 256 -2.51 24.24 26.38
C GLY A 256 -1.65 24.81 25.26
N LYS A 257 -1.47 26.14 25.26
CA LYS A 257 -0.68 26.85 24.22
C LYS A 257 0.80 26.44 24.17
N ASP A 258 1.31 25.90 25.26
CA ASP A 258 2.67 25.37 25.40
C ASP A 258 2.72 23.84 25.24
N TYR A 259 1.60 23.21 24.87
CA TYR A 259 1.41 21.77 24.69
C TYR A 259 1.73 20.93 25.94
N LYS A 260 1.84 21.55 27.11
CA LYS A 260 2.20 20.87 28.36
C LYS A 260 0.98 20.25 29.02
N ASP A 261 0.10 21.06 29.58
CA ASP A 261 -1.12 20.63 30.24
C ASP A 261 -2.26 20.40 29.23
N ALA A 262 -3.28 19.64 29.62
CA ALA A 262 -4.43 19.37 28.77
C ALA A 262 -5.75 19.56 29.51
N SER A 263 -6.79 19.96 28.78
CA SER A 263 -8.18 19.81 29.20
C SER A 263 -8.77 18.56 28.55
N LEU A 264 -9.16 17.59 29.38
CA LEU A 264 -10.02 16.48 28.98
C LEU A 264 -11.47 16.97 28.98
N GLN A 265 -12.16 16.80 27.85
CA GLN A 265 -13.56 17.18 27.65
C GLN A 265 -14.36 15.97 27.20
N ILE A 266 -15.48 15.71 27.86
CA ILE A 266 -16.32 14.53 27.60
C ILE A 266 -17.76 14.98 27.39
N LYS A 267 -18.35 14.52 26.29
CA LYS A 267 -19.75 14.73 25.93
C LYS A 267 -20.46 13.36 25.92
N PRO A 268 -21.00 12.89 27.05
CA PRO A 268 -21.86 11.72 27.06
C PRO A 268 -23.25 12.07 26.52
N GLU A 269 -23.92 11.07 25.95
CA GLU A 269 -25.31 11.12 25.50
C GLU A 269 -26.05 9.92 26.09
N LEU A 270 -27.30 10.15 26.51
CA LEU A 270 -28.13 9.14 27.16
C LEU A 270 -29.42 8.90 26.37
N LYS A 271 -29.89 7.66 26.38
CA LYS A 271 -31.20 7.27 25.85
C LYS A 271 -31.99 6.51 26.92
N SER A 272 -33.29 6.80 27.00
CA SER A 272 -34.24 6.18 27.93
C SER A 272 -35.46 5.75 27.13
N TYR A 273 -35.64 4.45 26.95
CA TYR A 273 -36.65 3.95 26.00
C TYR A 273 -38.05 3.81 26.64
N LYS A 274 -38.17 3.62 27.96
CA LYS A 274 -39.46 3.66 28.68
C LYS A 274 -39.77 5.01 29.33
N GLY A 275 -39.02 6.07 28.99
CA GLY A 275 -39.30 7.43 29.47
C GLY A 275 -38.95 7.67 30.95
N ASN A 276 -37.97 6.96 31.50
CA ASN A 276 -37.45 7.22 32.85
C ASN A 276 -36.86 8.63 32.95
N LYS A 277 -37.09 9.31 34.08
CA LYS A 277 -36.69 10.71 34.31
C LYS A 277 -35.27 10.90 34.86
N LEU A 278 -34.63 9.85 35.37
CA LEU A 278 -33.23 9.88 35.86
C LEU A 278 -32.93 10.88 36.99
N GLU A 279 -33.91 11.20 37.84
CA GLU A 279 -33.70 12.02 39.03
C GLU A 279 -32.75 11.29 40.00
N GLY A 280 -31.69 11.95 40.47
CA GLY A 280 -30.68 11.37 41.36
C GLY A 280 -29.63 10.48 40.67
N TRP A 281 -29.75 10.26 39.36
CA TRP A 281 -28.79 9.48 38.58
C TRP A 281 -27.58 10.33 38.17
N ASN A 282 -26.43 9.69 38.01
CA ASN A 282 -25.17 10.33 37.67
C ASN A 282 -24.44 9.58 36.55
N ILE A 283 -23.74 10.32 35.71
CA ILE A 283 -22.68 9.79 34.86
C ILE A 283 -21.35 10.07 35.57
N GLU A 284 -20.58 9.03 35.82
CA GLU A 284 -19.24 9.10 36.39
C GLU A 284 -18.19 8.82 35.32
N ALA A 285 -17.14 9.64 35.26
CA ALA A 285 -16.02 9.45 34.33
C ALA A 285 -14.68 9.41 35.07
N GLN A 286 -13.91 8.34 34.86
CA GLN A 286 -12.59 8.16 35.44
C GLN A 286 -11.56 7.83 34.36
N LEU A 287 -10.43 8.51 34.40
CA LEU A 287 -9.31 8.31 33.50
C LEU A 287 -8.26 7.45 34.20
N TYR A 288 -7.72 6.46 33.50
CA TYR A 288 -6.70 5.54 34.00
C TYR A 288 -5.46 5.61 33.12
N ASP A 289 -4.27 5.59 33.73
CA ASP A 289 -3.00 5.52 33.01
C ASP A 289 -2.74 4.11 32.42
N ALA A 290 -1.59 3.95 31.77
CA ALA A 290 -1.19 2.68 31.15
C ALA A 290 -1.02 1.53 32.16
N GLN A 291 -0.89 1.83 33.46
CA GLN A 291 -0.81 0.84 34.54
C GLN A 291 -2.17 0.62 35.21
N ASN A 292 -3.26 1.12 34.62
CA ASN A 292 -4.63 1.10 35.16
C ASN A 292 -4.76 1.81 36.51
N LYS A 293 -3.90 2.79 36.81
CA LYS A 293 -4.05 3.63 38.00
C LYS A 293 -4.92 4.85 37.66
N PRO A 294 -5.89 5.22 38.53
CA PRO A 294 -6.71 6.40 38.31
C PRO A 294 -5.86 7.67 38.31
N VAL A 295 -6.11 8.55 37.33
CA VAL A 295 -5.45 9.85 37.17
C VAL A 295 -6.07 10.89 38.09
N PHE A 296 -7.37 10.82 38.36
CA PHE A 296 -8.08 11.69 39.30
C PHE A 296 -8.31 10.97 40.63
N ALA A 297 -8.25 11.71 41.74
CA ALA A 297 -8.52 11.16 43.07
C ALA A 297 -9.96 10.61 43.17
N ASP A 298 -10.92 11.38 42.64
CA ASP A 298 -12.33 11.01 42.52
C ASP A 298 -12.76 11.06 41.06
N ALA A 299 -13.70 10.20 40.68
CA ALA A 299 -14.32 10.25 39.35
C ALA A 299 -15.07 11.59 39.16
N LEU A 300 -15.02 12.12 37.94
CA LEU A 300 -15.83 13.28 37.57
C LEU A 300 -17.30 12.87 37.57
N LYS A 301 -18.19 13.72 38.10
CA LYS A 301 -19.64 13.42 38.19
C LYS A 301 -20.46 14.47 37.45
N GLN A 302 -21.51 14.00 36.77
CA GLN A 302 -22.49 14.83 36.08
C GLN A 302 -23.88 14.24 36.29
N ASP A 303 -24.83 15.05 36.77
CA ASP A 303 -26.24 14.66 36.87
C ASP A 303 -26.74 14.18 35.50
N ALA A 304 -27.36 13.00 35.46
CA ALA A 304 -27.85 12.38 34.23
C ALA A 304 -29.13 13.04 33.69
N LEU A 305 -30.00 13.53 34.57
CA LEU A 305 -31.26 14.22 34.21
C LEU A 305 -31.05 15.36 33.18
N PRO A 306 -30.13 16.32 33.37
CA PRO A 306 -29.91 17.38 32.38
C PRO A 306 -29.24 16.89 31.09
N VAL A 307 -28.50 15.78 31.12
CA VAL A 307 -27.90 15.18 29.92
C VAL A 307 -28.96 14.54 29.05
N LEU A 308 -29.88 13.76 29.65
CA LEU A 308 -31.02 13.17 28.93
C LEU A 308 -32.02 14.25 28.47
N ASN A 309 -32.32 15.21 29.32
CA ASN A 309 -33.25 16.31 29.08
C ASN A 309 -34.58 15.89 28.41
N ALA A 310 -35.19 14.80 28.86
CA ALA A 310 -36.39 14.22 28.24
C ALA A 310 -37.59 15.18 28.14
N ASP A 311 -37.69 16.14 29.06
CA ASP A 311 -38.77 17.14 29.09
C ASP A 311 -38.45 18.42 28.26
N TYR A 312 -37.34 18.45 27.50
CA TYR A 312 -36.90 19.60 26.71
C TYR A 312 -36.91 20.92 27.49
N LYS A 313 -36.33 20.92 28.71
CA LYS A 313 -36.35 22.11 29.56
C LYS A 313 -35.56 23.24 28.89
N ALA A 314 -36.22 24.38 28.68
CA ALA A 314 -35.66 25.53 27.96
C ALA A 314 -34.32 26.03 28.53
N ALA A 315 -34.14 26.00 29.86
CA ALA A 315 -32.88 26.39 30.48
C ALA A 315 -31.70 25.50 30.07
N ILE A 316 -31.92 24.19 29.93
CA ILE A 316 -30.90 23.23 29.48
C ILE A 316 -30.64 23.45 27.98
N MET A 317 -31.68 23.57 27.16
CA MET A 317 -31.50 23.83 25.72
C MET A 317 -30.74 25.14 25.48
N ASN A 318 -31.07 26.22 26.19
CA ASN A 318 -30.36 27.50 26.10
C ASN A 318 -28.88 27.41 26.56
N ASP A 319 -28.53 26.50 27.48
CA ASP A 319 -27.15 26.29 27.90
C ASP A 319 -26.35 25.43 26.91
N ARG A 320 -26.99 24.38 26.36
CA ARG A 320 -26.35 23.33 25.57
C ARG A 320 -26.36 23.58 24.07
N ALA A 321 -27.51 24.01 23.55
CA ALA A 321 -27.77 24.32 22.15
C ALA A 321 -28.49 25.68 22.06
N PRO A 322 -27.80 26.79 22.38
CA PRO A 322 -28.42 28.10 22.46
C PRO A 322 -28.99 28.54 21.11
N GLN A 323 -30.08 29.32 21.14
CA GLN A 323 -30.61 29.97 19.93
C GLN A 323 -29.59 30.94 19.28
N ARG A 324 -28.56 31.38 20.02
CA ARG A 324 -27.50 32.29 19.56
C ARG A 324 -26.13 31.80 20.02
N GLY A 325 -25.26 31.46 19.07
CA GLY A 325 -23.90 30.99 19.33
C GLY A 325 -23.75 29.47 19.19
N SER A 326 -22.54 28.97 19.46
CA SER A 326 -22.21 27.56 19.31
C SER A 326 -22.65 26.72 20.51
N ALA A 327 -22.95 25.45 20.26
CA ALA A 327 -23.24 24.48 21.30
C ALA A 327 -22.04 24.24 22.21
N LYS A 328 -22.29 24.02 23.51
CA LYS A 328 -21.24 23.58 24.42
C LYS A 328 -20.93 22.11 24.15
N PHE A 329 -19.65 21.81 23.94
CA PHE A 329 -19.22 20.42 23.74
C PHE A 329 -19.31 19.62 25.04
N ALA A 330 -18.52 19.98 26.06
CA ALA A 330 -18.33 19.14 27.24
C ALA A 330 -19.50 19.23 28.23
N TRP A 331 -19.88 18.11 28.82
CA TRP A 331 -20.63 18.06 30.09
C TRP A 331 -19.67 17.88 31.27
N LEU A 332 -18.69 17.00 31.10
CA LEU A 332 -17.63 16.75 32.07
C LEU A 332 -16.31 17.33 31.53
N LYS A 333 -15.56 18.02 32.40
CA LYS A 333 -14.28 18.61 32.05
C LYS A 333 -13.28 18.46 33.20
N ALA A 334 -12.05 18.08 32.90
CA ALA A 334 -10.96 18.05 33.86
C ALA A 334 -9.67 18.60 33.25
N ASN A 335 -8.81 19.15 34.10
CA ASN A 335 -7.44 19.50 33.73
C ASN A 335 -6.55 18.30 34.07
N VAL A 336 -5.70 17.91 33.14
CA VAL A 336 -4.67 16.88 33.32
C VAL A 336 -3.34 17.59 33.17
N SER A 337 -2.54 17.59 34.24
CA SER A 337 -1.24 18.23 34.20
C SER A 337 -0.23 17.32 33.51
N ASP A 338 0.49 17.90 32.55
CA ASP A 338 1.56 17.25 31.78
C ASP A 338 1.30 15.77 31.39
N PRO A 339 0.16 15.44 30.76
CA PRO A 339 -0.14 14.06 30.37
C PRO A 339 0.90 13.54 29.37
N LEU A 340 1.17 12.24 29.38
CA LEU A 340 1.96 11.63 28.31
C LEU A 340 1.23 11.80 26.99
N LYS A 341 1.88 12.43 26.00
CA LYS A 341 1.26 12.77 24.72
C LYS A 341 1.31 11.60 23.76
N TRP A 342 0.27 11.44 22.95
CA TRP A 342 0.19 10.44 21.89
C TRP A 342 0.76 10.98 20.58
N THR A 343 1.61 10.19 19.91
CA THR A 343 2.14 10.43 18.56
C THR A 343 2.39 9.08 17.87
N ALA A 344 2.76 9.08 16.58
CA ALA A 344 3.19 7.86 15.90
C ALA A 344 4.54 7.30 16.42
N GLU A 345 5.32 8.10 17.15
CA GLU A 345 6.62 7.72 17.71
C GLU A 345 6.52 7.34 19.21
N THR A 346 5.58 7.97 19.94
CA THR A 346 5.29 7.71 21.36
C THR A 346 3.78 7.50 21.55
N PRO A 347 3.24 6.30 21.28
CA PRO A 347 1.80 6.03 21.29
C PRO A 347 1.24 5.86 22.71
N ASN A 348 1.42 6.87 23.57
CA ASN A 348 0.95 6.86 24.95
C ASN A 348 -0.59 6.89 24.99
N LEU A 349 -1.20 5.92 25.68
CA LEU A 349 -2.64 5.76 25.77
C LEU A 349 -3.10 5.64 27.22
N TYR A 350 -4.20 6.31 27.52
CA TYR A 350 -4.98 6.20 28.75
C TYR A 350 -6.27 5.42 28.45
N THR A 351 -6.96 4.94 29.49
CA THR A 351 -8.32 4.40 29.38
C THR A 351 -9.30 5.35 30.05
N LEU A 352 -10.29 5.83 29.32
CA LEU A 352 -11.44 6.54 29.92
C LEU A 352 -12.57 5.53 30.12
N VAL A 353 -13.06 5.44 31.37
CA VAL A 353 -14.22 4.62 31.73
C VAL A 353 -15.36 5.56 32.12
N LEU A 354 -16.53 5.37 31.51
CA LEU A 354 -17.78 6.04 31.88
C LEU A 354 -18.71 5.02 32.54
N SER A 355 -19.31 5.38 33.66
CA SER A 355 -20.32 4.58 34.35
C SER A 355 -21.60 5.37 34.55
N LEU A 356 -22.74 4.78 34.18
CA LEU A 356 -24.06 5.31 34.52
C LEU A 356 -24.51 4.72 35.85
N VAL A 357 -24.76 5.58 36.83
CA VAL A 357 -25.06 5.21 38.21
C VAL A 357 -26.46 5.72 38.58
N ASN A 358 -27.29 4.87 39.17
CA ASN A 358 -28.64 5.26 39.55
C ASN A 358 -28.70 6.02 40.90
N ASP A 359 -29.91 6.41 41.29
CA ASP A 359 -30.23 7.08 42.56
C ASP A 359 -29.93 6.23 43.82
N LYS A 360 -29.65 4.94 43.66
CA LYS A 360 -29.24 4.01 44.72
C LYS A 360 -27.74 3.72 44.74
N ASN A 361 -26.95 4.45 43.94
CA ASN A 361 -25.51 4.23 43.73
C ASN A 361 -25.17 2.86 43.10
N GLU A 362 -26.09 2.27 42.34
CA GLU A 362 -25.85 1.03 41.59
C GLU A 362 -25.38 1.38 40.18
N VAL A 363 -24.33 0.70 39.71
CA VAL A 363 -23.84 0.84 38.33
C VAL A 363 -24.78 0.10 37.39
N ILE A 364 -25.37 0.83 36.44
CA ILE A 364 -26.32 0.31 35.45
C ILE A 364 -25.60 -0.14 34.17
N GLU A 365 -24.61 0.64 33.75
CA GLU A 365 -23.83 0.39 32.55
C GLU A 365 -22.44 1.03 32.67
N THR A 366 -21.43 0.34 32.17
CA THR A 366 -20.07 0.87 32.05
C THR A 366 -19.58 0.75 30.61
N VAL A 367 -18.97 1.81 30.06
CA VAL A 367 -18.35 1.81 28.72
C VAL A 367 -16.93 2.37 28.78
N ARG A 368 -16.12 2.12 27.75
CA ARG A 368 -14.73 2.62 27.69
C ARG A 368 -14.28 3.10 26.32
N THR A 369 -13.28 3.96 26.31
CA THR A 369 -12.47 4.27 25.12
C THR A 369 -10.99 4.48 25.49
N ARG A 370 -10.09 4.34 24.52
CA ARG A 370 -8.67 4.70 24.67
C ARG A 370 -8.48 6.17 24.35
N VAL A 371 -7.73 6.88 25.19
CA VAL A 371 -7.49 8.32 25.04
C VAL A 371 -6.01 8.55 24.81
N GLY A 372 -5.66 9.16 23.68
CA GLY A 372 -4.33 9.69 23.41
C GLY A 372 -4.37 11.21 23.47
N PHE A 373 -3.64 11.82 24.40
CA PHE A 373 -3.56 13.28 24.49
C PHE A 373 -2.72 13.81 23.32
N ARG A 374 -3.38 14.47 22.37
CA ARG A 374 -2.70 15.16 21.27
C ARG A 374 -3.47 16.36 20.75
N SER A 375 -2.75 17.25 20.08
CA SER A 375 -3.30 18.34 19.28
C SER A 375 -2.79 18.21 17.84
N VAL A 376 -3.69 18.44 16.88
CA VAL A 376 -3.39 18.56 15.45
C VAL A 376 -3.77 19.98 15.02
N GLU A 377 -2.88 20.66 14.33
CA GLU A 377 -3.13 22.04 13.87
C GLU A 377 -2.41 22.32 12.55
N ILE A 378 -2.91 23.31 11.79
CA ILE A 378 -2.22 23.82 10.61
C ILE A 378 -1.73 25.23 10.90
N LYS A 379 -0.41 25.43 10.82
CA LYS A 379 0.23 26.72 11.08
C LYS A 379 1.41 26.94 10.14
N GLY A 380 1.47 28.12 9.53
CA GLY A 380 2.57 28.48 8.62
C GLY A 380 2.72 27.56 7.40
N GLY A 381 1.60 26.97 6.95
CA GLY A 381 1.56 25.99 5.87
C GLY A 381 2.06 24.60 6.24
N GLN A 382 2.12 24.26 7.53
CA GLN A 382 2.56 22.96 8.03
C GLN A 382 1.50 22.34 8.92
N VAL A 383 1.33 21.02 8.85
CA VAL A 383 0.59 20.27 9.88
C VAL A 383 1.54 20.05 11.05
N LEU A 384 1.09 20.41 12.25
CA LEU A 384 1.80 20.18 13.50
C LEU A 384 1.04 19.14 14.33
N VAL A 385 1.79 18.27 15.01
CA VAL A 385 1.28 17.42 16.08
C VAL A 385 2.01 17.79 17.36
N ASN A 386 1.26 18.18 18.39
CA ASN A 386 1.81 18.63 19.68
C ASN A 386 2.87 19.75 19.52
N GLY A 387 2.65 20.68 18.58
CA GLY A 387 3.54 21.81 18.29
C GLY A 387 4.71 21.51 17.34
N ASN A 388 4.97 20.24 17.01
CA ASN A 388 6.06 19.87 16.10
C ASN A 388 5.56 19.62 14.68
N PRO A 389 6.23 20.15 13.64
CA PRO A 389 5.86 19.89 12.25
C PRO A 389 6.15 18.45 11.87
N ILE A 390 5.17 17.78 11.26
CA ILE A 390 5.31 16.38 10.85
C ILE A 390 5.54 16.20 9.35
N ARG A 391 6.03 15.01 8.99
CA ARG A 391 6.04 14.44 7.65
C ARG A 391 5.30 13.11 7.67
N LEU A 392 4.30 12.99 6.80
CA LEU A 392 3.57 11.75 6.55
C LEU A 392 4.39 10.87 5.62
N ARG A 393 5.07 9.90 6.21
CA ARG A 393 5.71 8.76 5.56
C ARG A 393 4.66 7.69 5.40
N GLY A 394 3.73 7.93 4.47
CA GLY A 394 2.47 7.22 4.38
C GLY A 394 2.41 6.13 3.32
N VAL A 395 1.38 5.30 3.42
CA VAL A 395 0.96 4.31 2.42
C VAL A 395 -0.57 4.19 2.39
N ASN A 396 -1.16 3.98 1.20
CA ASN A 396 -2.57 3.61 1.04
C ASN A 396 -2.74 2.13 1.37
N ARG A 397 -3.86 1.76 2.00
CA ARG A 397 -4.14 0.37 2.39
C ARG A 397 -5.59 0.00 2.15
N HIS A 398 -5.81 -0.90 1.19
CA HIS A 398 -7.05 -1.66 1.06
C HIS A 398 -7.13 -2.79 2.11
N GLU A 399 -8.34 -3.14 2.52
CA GLU A 399 -8.60 -4.37 3.28
C GLU A 399 -8.67 -5.57 2.32
N HIS A 400 -7.54 -6.25 2.14
CA HIS A 400 -7.42 -7.38 1.22
C HIS A 400 -6.60 -8.53 1.80
N ASP A 401 -7.09 -9.76 1.64
CA ASP A 401 -6.40 -11.02 1.89
C ASP A 401 -6.67 -12.00 0.73
N PRO A 402 -5.65 -12.66 0.16
CA PRO A 402 -5.84 -13.55 -1.00
C PRO A 402 -6.80 -14.72 -0.79
N ALA A 403 -6.98 -15.18 0.44
CA ALA A 403 -7.84 -16.31 0.76
C ALA A 403 -9.27 -15.89 1.11
N THR A 404 -9.44 -14.75 1.77
CA THR A 404 -10.74 -14.32 2.30
C THR A 404 -11.32 -13.07 1.63
N GLY A 405 -10.64 -12.53 0.63
CA GLY A 405 -11.05 -11.32 -0.07
C GLY A 405 -10.96 -10.11 0.86
N ARG A 406 -12.10 -9.48 1.15
CA ARG A 406 -12.18 -8.29 2.00
C ARG A 406 -12.37 -8.60 3.48
N SER A 407 -12.68 -9.85 3.83
CA SER A 407 -12.80 -10.30 5.22
C SER A 407 -11.44 -10.51 5.85
N ILE A 408 -10.79 -9.42 6.28
CA ILE A 408 -9.45 -9.46 6.87
C ILE A 408 -9.46 -9.87 8.35
N SER A 409 -8.51 -10.71 8.76
CA SER A 409 -8.36 -11.13 10.16
C SER A 409 -7.57 -10.11 10.99
N TYR A 410 -7.76 -10.15 12.31
CA TYR A 410 -6.95 -9.35 13.24
C TYR A 410 -5.44 -9.62 13.09
N GLU A 411 -5.04 -10.89 12.95
CA GLU A 411 -3.63 -11.24 12.77
C GLU A 411 -3.05 -10.69 11.47
N ARG A 412 -3.83 -10.65 10.38
CA ARG A 412 -3.39 -10.03 9.13
C ARG A 412 -3.24 -8.52 9.27
N MET A 413 -4.17 -7.84 9.94
CA MET A 413 -4.05 -6.41 10.27
C MET A 413 -2.80 -6.15 11.13
N LYS A 414 -2.53 -7.01 12.13
CA LYS A 414 -1.34 -6.90 12.98
C LYS A 414 -0.04 -7.13 12.20
N GLN A 415 -0.03 -8.08 11.27
CA GLN A 415 1.10 -8.30 10.37
C GLN A 415 1.37 -7.05 9.52
N ASP A 416 0.32 -6.45 8.95
CA ASP A 416 0.43 -5.22 8.15
C ASP A 416 1.09 -4.09 8.95
N ILE A 417 0.57 -3.76 10.14
CA ILE A 417 1.09 -2.63 10.92
C ILE A 417 2.52 -2.86 11.41
N ILE A 418 2.90 -4.10 11.76
CA ILE A 418 4.27 -4.43 12.14
C ILE A 418 5.22 -4.19 10.97
N LEU A 419 4.90 -4.72 9.79
CA LEU A 419 5.73 -4.55 8.61
C LEU A 419 5.81 -3.07 8.19
N MET A 420 4.72 -2.32 8.31
CA MET A 420 4.73 -0.87 8.04
C MET A 420 5.70 -0.13 8.97
N LYS A 421 5.61 -0.35 10.29
CA LYS A 421 6.52 0.27 11.27
C LYS A 421 7.99 -0.10 11.00
N GLN A 422 8.25 -1.36 10.66
CA GLN A 422 9.58 -1.84 10.29
C GLN A 422 10.14 -1.21 9.00
N ALA A 423 9.26 -0.69 8.13
CA ALA A 423 9.60 0.08 6.92
C ALA A 423 9.66 1.59 7.14
N ASN A 424 9.71 2.06 8.39
CA ASN A 424 9.68 3.49 8.74
C ASN A 424 8.42 4.24 8.28
N ILE A 425 7.33 3.52 7.98
CA ILE A 425 6.01 4.11 7.69
C ILE A 425 5.41 4.60 9.01
N ASN A 426 4.86 5.83 8.99
CA ASN A 426 4.25 6.46 10.17
C ASN A 426 2.80 6.93 9.92
N ALA A 427 2.29 6.77 8.70
CA ALA A 427 0.92 7.11 8.37
C ALA A 427 0.27 6.08 7.43
N VAL A 428 -1.05 5.95 7.53
CA VAL A 428 -1.88 5.14 6.61
C VAL A 428 -3.11 5.94 6.18
N ARG A 429 -3.46 5.82 4.90
CA ARG A 429 -4.75 6.28 4.37
C ARG A 429 -5.62 5.05 4.16
N THR A 430 -6.85 5.08 4.68
CA THR A 430 -7.82 3.98 4.58
C THR A 430 -8.50 4.01 3.21
N SER A 431 -7.75 3.63 2.17
CA SER A 431 -8.20 3.66 0.78
C SER A 431 -9.30 2.61 0.51
N HIS A 432 -10.53 2.96 0.14
CA HIS A 432 -11.14 4.32 0.13
C HIS A 432 -12.46 4.28 0.88
N TYR A 433 -12.36 3.94 2.16
CA TYR A 433 -13.49 3.69 3.04
C TYR A 433 -13.06 3.53 4.50
N PRO A 434 -13.99 3.68 5.46
CA PRO A 434 -13.69 3.41 6.86
C PRO A 434 -13.34 1.93 7.02
N ASN A 435 -12.16 1.64 7.57
CA ASN A 435 -11.68 0.29 7.83
C ASN A 435 -12.44 -0.37 8.99
N ASN A 436 -12.16 -1.64 9.25
CA ASN A 436 -12.61 -2.34 10.46
C ASN A 436 -12.10 -1.62 11.72
N THR A 437 -12.92 -1.48 12.76
CA THR A 437 -12.56 -0.70 13.97
C THR A 437 -11.30 -1.23 14.68
N GLN A 438 -11.03 -2.53 14.55
CA GLN A 438 -9.80 -3.17 15.04
C GLN A 438 -8.51 -2.58 14.43
N TRP A 439 -8.57 -2.05 13.20
CA TRP A 439 -7.43 -1.37 12.56
C TRP A 439 -7.05 -0.08 13.29
N TYR A 440 -8.02 0.73 13.72
CA TYR A 440 -7.74 1.98 14.42
C TYR A 440 -7.25 1.74 15.85
N GLU A 441 -7.71 0.66 16.51
CA GLU A 441 -7.14 0.22 17.79
C GLU A 441 -5.66 -0.18 17.61
N LEU A 442 -5.33 -0.94 16.57
CA LEU A 442 -3.92 -1.25 16.23
C LEU A 442 -3.13 0.04 15.95
N CYS A 443 -3.67 0.97 15.16
CA CYS A 443 -3.01 2.25 14.88
C CYS A 443 -2.76 3.10 16.14
N ASN A 444 -3.70 3.07 17.09
CA ASN A 444 -3.53 3.73 18.39
C ASN A 444 -2.38 3.11 19.17
N GLU A 445 -2.33 1.78 19.26
CA GLU A 445 -1.38 1.03 20.09
C GLU A 445 0.05 1.04 19.52
N TYR A 446 0.18 0.86 18.21
CA TYR A 446 1.48 0.79 17.54
C TYR A 446 2.04 2.17 17.14
N GLY A 447 1.20 3.21 17.16
CA GLY A 447 1.56 4.55 16.75
C GLY A 447 1.63 4.67 15.22
N MET A 448 0.47 4.91 14.63
CA MET A 448 0.29 5.20 13.19
C MET A 448 -0.68 6.37 13.03
N TYR A 449 -0.31 7.39 12.26
CA TYR A 449 -1.25 8.45 11.89
C TYR A 449 -2.24 7.93 10.85
N VAL A 450 -3.52 8.24 11.01
CA VAL A 450 -4.57 7.78 10.10
C VAL A 450 -5.23 8.97 9.41
N MET A 451 -5.31 8.88 8.09
CA MET A 451 -6.30 9.61 7.30
C MET A 451 -7.48 8.66 7.08
N ASP A 452 -8.56 8.92 7.81
CA ASP A 452 -9.78 8.11 7.74
C ASP A 452 -10.70 8.66 6.67
N GLU A 453 -11.20 7.82 5.78
CA GLU A 453 -11.83 8.22 4.53
C GLU A 453 -13.24 7.66 4.39
N ALA A 454 -14.21 8.52 4.07
CA ALA A 454 -15.58 8.09 3.85
C ALA A 454 -15.68 7.19 2.61
N ASP A 455 -16.60 6.23 2.64
CA ASP A 455 -16.83 5.28 1.54
C ASP A 455 -17.60 5.95 0.39
N ILE A 456 -16.95 6.91 -0.28
CA ILE A 456 -17.55 7.71 -1.36
C ILE A 456 -16.56 7.74 -2.53
N GLU A 457 -16.82 6.93 -3.54
CA GLU A 457 -16.14 6.97 -4.84
C GLU A 457 -17.14 6.73 -5.98
N GLU A 458 -17.22 7.68 -6.91
CA GLU A 458 -18.09 7.62 -8.09
C GLU A 458 -17.29 7.70 -9.40
N HIS A 459 -16.07 7.15 -9.41
CA HIS A 459 -15.07 7.31 -10.48
C HIS A 459 -15.69 7.14 -11.89
N GLY A 460 -16.50 6.10 -12.11
CA GLY A 460 -17.14 5.78 -13.37
C GLY A 460 -18.11 6.85 -13.91
N VAL A 461 -18.67 7.70 -13.05
CA VAL A 461 -19.53 8.84 -13.41
C VAL A 461 -18.92 10.20 -13.04
N ARG A 462 -17.63 10.19 -12.66
CA ARG A 462 -16.76 11.34 -12.42
C ARG A 462 -17.15 12.17 -11.20
N GLY A 463 -18.11 13.07 -11.34
CA GLY A 463 -18.55 13.98 -10.26
C GLY A 463 -19.99 14.40 -10.44
N GLN A 464 -20.75 13.56 -11.16
CA GLN A 464 -22.13 13.82 -11.49
C GLN A 464 -22.98 13.79 -10.22
N LEU A 465 -22.76 12.81 -9.35
CA LEU A 465 -23.56 12.59 -8.13
C LEU A 465 -23.16 13.58 -7.03
N ALA A 466 -21.88 13.97 -6.94
CA ALA A 466 -21.40 15.04 -6.07
C ALA A 466 -22.08 16.39 -6.36
N ASN A 467 -22.53 16.59 -7.60
CA ASN A 467 -23.26 17.78 -8.06
C ASN A 467 -24.79 17.61 -8.08
N ASP A 468 -25.32 16.42 -7.78
CA ASP A 468 -26.75 16.14 -7.74
C ASP A 468 -27.28 16.19 -6.29
N PRO A 469 -28.13 17.17 -5.94
CA PRO A 469 -28.70 17.29 -4.60
C PRO A 469 -29.57 16.10 -4.18
N SER A 470 -30.08 15.29 -5.12
CA SER A 470 -30.85 14.08 -4.78
C SER A 470 -29.99 13.02 -4.09
N TRP A 471 -28.67 13.07 -4.26
CA TRP A 471 -27.69 12.19 -3.60
C TRP A 471 -27.18 12.76 -2.27
N HIS A 472 -27.59 13.97 -1.89
CA HIS A 472 -27.09 14.64 -0.69
C HIS A 472 -27.18 13.78 0.57
N ALA A 473 -28.33 13.12 0.79
CA ALA A 473 -28.54 12.26 1.95
C ALA A 473 -27.56 11.07 1.98
N ALA A 474 -27.30 10.45 0.82
CA ALA A 474 -26.38 9.31 0.72
C ALA A 474 -24.91 9.71 0.98
N PHE A 475 -24.49 10.87 0.47
CA PHE A 475 -23.16 11.43 0.74
C PHE A 475 -23.00 11.77 2.23
N MET A 476 -23.99 12.45 2.82
CA MET A 476 -23.95 12.80 4.24
C MET A 476 -23.98 11.56 5.14
N ASP A 477 -24.78 10.54 4.81
CA ASP A 477 -24.88 9.30 5.60
C ASP A 477 -23.51 8.65 5.80
N ARG A 478 -22.77 8.44 4.70
CA ARG A 478 -21.44 7.81 4.70
C ARG A 478 -20.43 8.61 5.53
N ALA A 479 -20.37 9.93 5.31
CA ALA A 479 -19.43 10.80 6.04
C ALA A 479 -19.76 10.94 7.54
N VAL A 480 -21.05 11.06 7.89
CA VAL A 480 -21.51 11.18 9.28
C VAL A 480 -21.25 9.88 10.03
N ARG A 481 -21.60 8.73 9.45
CA ARG A 481 -21.42 7.42 10.10
C ARG A 481 -19.95 7.09 10.36
N MET A 482 -19.05 7.40 9.43
CA MET A 482 -17.60 7.33 9.66
C MET A 482 -17.20 8.18 10.86
N ALA A 483 -17.47 9.48 10.80
CA ALA A 483 -17.00 10.42 11.80
C ALA A 483 -17.59 10.15 13.20
N GLU A 484 -18.86 9.77 13.28
CA GLU A 484 -19.52 9.42 14.53
C GLU A 484 -18.93 8.15 15.16
N ARG A 485 -18.64 7.11 14.36
CA ARG A 485 -18.00 5.88 14.82
C ARG A 485 -16.60 6.13 15.35
N ASP A 486 -15.84 6.95 14.63
CA ASP A 486 -14.38 6.99 14.77
C ASP A 486 -13.82 8.23 15.49
N LYS A 487 -14.67 9.19 15.87
CA LYS A 487 -14.30 10.46 16.55
C LYS A 487 -13.32 10.33 17.73
N ASN A 488 -13.36 9.19 18.44
CA ASN A 488 -12.58 8.97 19.65
C ASN A 488 -11.18 8.37 19.40
N TYR A 489 -10.85 7.91 18.19
CA TYR A 489 -9.53 7.34 17.90
C TYR A 489 -8.43 8.43 17.84
N PRO A 490 -7.43 8.41 18.74
CA PRO A 490 -6.35 9.40 18.71
C PRO A 490 -5.46 9.30 17.45
N SER A 491 -5.37 8.10 16.84
CA SER A 491 -4.62 7.86 15.62
C SER A 491 -5.11 8.65 14.40
N ILE A 492 -6.41 8.92 14.33
CA ILE A 492 -6.99 9.72 13.27
C ILE A 492 -6.61 11.18 13.48
N ILE A 493 -5.90 11.74 12.51
CA ILE A 493 -5.48 13.15 12.48
C ILE A 493 -6.17 13.93 11.36
N CYS A 494 -6.80 13.22 10.42
CA CYS A 494 -7.41 13.76 9.22
C CYS A 494 -8.70 13.02 8.87
N TRP A 495 -9.72 13.79 8.50
CA TRP A 495 -10.93 13.28 7.84
C TRP A 495 -10.81 13.51 6.34
N SER A 496 -10.86 12.42 5.56
CA SER A 496 -10.99 12.47 4.11
C SER A 496 -12.44 12.28 3.71
N MET A 497 -12.94 13.13 2.82
CA MET A 497 -14.37 13.09 2.44
C MET A 497 -14.71 11.99 1.43
N GLY A 498 -13.72 11.33 0.82
CA GLY A 498 -13.91 10.29 -0.20
C GLY A 498 -12.75 10.26 -1.20
N ASN A 499 -12.97 9.61 -2.34
CA ASN A 499 -11.99 9.43 -3.41
C ASN A 499 -12.61 9.63 -4.80
N GLU A 500 -11.86 10.19 -5.76
CA GLU A 500 -12.18 10.28 -7.21
C GLU A 500 -13.66 10.50 -7.60
N ALA A 501 -14.36 11.34 -6.84
CA ALA A 501 -15.80 11.60 -6.97
C ALA A 501 -16.11 13.02 -7.48
N GLY A 502 -15.13 13.66 -8.14
CA GLY A 502 -15.21 15.07 -8.55
C GLY A 502 -15.44 16.00 -7.37
N TYR A 503 -15.94 17.21 -7.56
CA TYR A 503 -16.29 18.11 -6.46
C TYR A 503 -17.61 18.82 -6.72
N GLY A 504 -18.41 19.02 -5.67
CA GLY A 504 -19.73 19.61 -5.77
C GLY A 504 -20.33 19.97 -4.41
N PRO A 505 -21.59 20.46 -4.37
CA PRO A 505 -22.27 20.89 -3.15
C PRO A 505 -22.35 19.83 -2.05
N ASN A 506 -22.42 18.54 -2.43
CA ASN A 506 -22.47 17.45 -1.44
C ASN A 506 -21.17 17.38 -0.61
N PHE A 507 -20.00 17.53 -1.24
CA PHE A 507 -18.72 17.64 -0.53
C PHE A 507 -18.59 18.92 0.29
N ALA A 508 -19.11 20.05 -0.22
CA ALA A 508 -19.12 21.29 0.55
C ALA A 508 -19.95 21.16 1.85
N ALA A 509 -21.06 20.42 1.80
CA ALA A 509 -21.89 20.14 2.96
C ALA A 509 -21.19 19.20 3.97
N ILE A 510 -20.54 18.12 3.49
CA ILE A 510 -19.72 17.24 4.33
C ILE A 510 -18.65 18.05 5.06
N SER A 511 -17.90 18.88 4.32
CA SER A 511 -16.85 19.74 4.88
C SER A 511 -17.40 20.67 5.97
N ALA A 512 -18.51 21.36 5.70
CA ALA A 512 -19.12 22.28 6.66
C ALA A 512 -19.56 21.55 7.94
N TRP A 513 -20.15 20.36 7.80
CA TRP A 513 -20.56 19.54 8.94
C TRP A 513 -19.35 19.05 9.74
N LEU A 514 -18.32 18.49 9.09
CA LEU A 514 -17.10 18.01 9.75
C LEU A 514 -16.38 19.12 10.51
N LYS A 515 -16.33 20.35 9.98
CA LYS A 515 -15.68 21.49 10.67
C LYS A 515 -16.37 21.88 11.97
N ASP A 516 -17.70 21.78 12.04
CA ASP A 516 -18.47 22.05 13.26
C ASP A 516 -18.43 20.84 14.22
N PHE A 517 -18.61 19.64 13.67
CA PHE A 517 -18.62 18.37 14.38
C PHE A 517 -17.28 18.08 15.09
N ASP A 518 -16.16 18.27 14.40
CA ASP A 518 -14.82 17.98 14.92
C ASP A 518 -13.77 19.00 14.44
N PRO A 519 -13.56 20.10 15.19
CA PRO A 519 -12.54 21.07 14.89
C PRO A 519 -11.12 20.61 15.31
N THR A 520 -10.95 19.36 15.77
CA THR A 520 -9.66 18.86 16.29
C THR A 520 -8.81 18.15 15.24
N ARG A 521 -9.33 18.00 14.02
CA ARG A 521 -8.69 17.33 12.87
C ARG A 521 -8.84 18.19 11.63
N PHE A 522 -7.92 18.03 10.67
CA PHE A 522 -7.99 18.75 9.41
C PHE A 522 -8.72 17.93 8.34
N ILE A 523 -9.32 18.61 7.37
CA ILE A 523 -10.11 17.99 6.31
C ILE A 523 -9.31 17.87 5.02
N HIS A 524 -9.32 16.68 4.45
CA HIS A 524 -8.76 16.33 3.15
C HIS A 524 -9.87 15.98 2.16
N TYR A 525 -9.67 16.32 0.89
CA TYR A 525 -10.32 15.66 -0.23
C TYR A 525 -9.57 16.01 -1.51
N GLU A 526 -9.12 15.00 -2.26
CA GLU A 526 -8.30 15.20 -3.45
C GLU A 526 -9.11 15.80 -4.60
N GLY A 527 -10.33 15.31 -4.84
CA GLY A 527 -11.19 15.76 -5.93
C GLY A 527 -11.60 17.24 -5.88
N ALA A 528 -11.29 17.94 -4.79
CA ALA A 528 -11.47 19.39 -4.61
C ALA A 528 -10.45 20.25 -5.39
N GLN A 529 -9.71 19.71 -6.37
CA GLN A 529 -8.72 20.48 -7.11
C GLN A 529 -9.36 21.68 -7.81
N GLY A 530 -8.76 22.87 -7.65
CA GLY A 530 -9.25 24.11 -8.25
C GLY A 530 -8.15 24.95 -8.89
N THR A 531 -8.54 25.85 -9.80
CA THR A 531 -7.64 26.81 -10.46
C THR A 531 -8.12 28.24 -10.22
N PRO A 532 -7.28 29.18 -9.70
CA PRO A 532 -5.88 28.99 -9.31
C PRO A 532 -5.71 28.32 -7.92
N THR A 533 -6.78 28.13 -7.15
CA THR A 533 -6.71 27.56 -5.79
C THR A 533 -7.82 26.56 -5.55
N ASP A 534 -7.54 25.54 -4.75
CA ASP A 534 -8.54 24.61 -4.21
C ASP A 534 -9.56 25.38 -3.32
N PRO A 535 -10.81 24.90 -3.15
CA PRO A 535 -11.81 25.57 -2.32
C PRO A 535 -11.41 25.55 -0.84
N LYS A 536 -11.92 26.51 -0.06
CA LYS A 536 -11.68 26.63 1.40
C LYS A 536 -12.33 25.52 2.24
N THR A 537 -13.03 24.60 1.60
CA THR A 537 -13.67 23.42 2.20
C THR A 537 -12.66 22.32 2.51
N VAL A 538 -11.45 22.37 1.94
CA VAL A 538 -10.32 21.50 2.33
C VAL A 538 -9.22 22.30 3.01
N ASP A 539 -8.49 21.67 3.92
CA ASP A 539 -7.47 22.34 4.73
C ASP A 539 -6.04 22.10 4.22
N VAL A 540 -5.87 21.15 3.28
CA VAL A 540 -4.62 20.83 2.59
C VAL A 540 -4.83 20.85 1.07
N ILE A 541 -3.79 21.19 0.32
CA ILE A 541 -3.75 21.00 -1.14
C ILE A 541 -3.32 19.56 -1.38
N SER A 542 -4.14 18.78 -2.06
CA SER A 542 -3.84 17.37 -2.33
C SER A 542 -3.82 17.07 -3.83
N ARG A 543 -2.84 16.28 -4.28
CA ARG A 543 -2.73 15.83 -5.67
C ARG A 543 -2.31 14.38 -5.76
N PHE A 544 -2.91 13.67 -6.70
CA PHE A 544 -2.47 12.37 -7.15
C PHE A 544 -1.31 12.45 -8.14
N TYR A 545 -0.35 11.55 -7.93
CA TYR A 545 0.78 11.25 -8.80
C TYR A 545 1.52 12.48 -9.36
N PRO A 546 1.82 13.52 -8.55
CA PRO A 546 2.50 14.70 -9.06
C PRO A 546 3.91 14.33 -9.53
N ARG A 547 4.48 15.13 -10.44
CA ARG A 547 5.87 15.03 -10.87
C ARG A 547 6.82 15.67 -9.86
N VAL A 548 8.05 15.19 -9.78
CA VAL A 548 9.16 16.00 -9.22
C VAL A 548 9.56 17.08 -10.24
N GLN A 549 10.45 18.03 -9.92
CA GLN A 549 10.93 19.10 -10.81
C GLN A 549 11.85 18.64 -11.93
N GLN A 550 12.48 17.48 -11.77
CA GLN A 550 13.41 16.97 -12.77
C GLN A 550 12.70 16.62 -14.09
N GLU A 551 13.46 16.59 -15.19
CA GLU A 551 12.93 16.26 -16.50
C GLU A 551 12.57 14.76 -16.58
N TYR A 552 11.37 14.47 -17.06
CA TYR A 552 10.92 13.11 -17.32
C TYR A 552 11.22 12.71 -18.77
N LEU A 553 11.42 11.40 -18.99
CA LEU A 553 11.58 10.83 -20.31
C LEU A 553 10.27 11.02 -21.09
N ASN A 554 10.32 11.90 -22.09
CA ASN A 554 9.20 12.22 -22.97
C ASN A 554 9.68 12.16 -24.44
N PRO A 555 9.85 10.95 -25.01
CA PRO A 555 10.53 10.81 -26.29
C PRO A 555 9.73 11.43 -27.42
N ASN A 556 10.44 12.13 -28.31
CA ASN A 556 9.95 12.79 -29.52
C ASN A 556 9.00 13.99 -29.30
N ILE A 557 8.88 14.50 -28.06
CA ILE A 557 8.05 15.65 -27.72
C ILE A 557 8.84 16.57 -26.77
N LYS A 558 8.93 17.87 -27.07
CA LYS A 558 9.51 18.81 -26.11
C LYS A 558 8.54 19.05 -24.96
N GLU A 559 9.10 19.23 -23.75
CA GLU A 559 8.30 19.55 -22.57
C GLU A 559 7.45 20.82 -22.82
N GLY A 560 6.17 20.76 -22.48
CA GLY A 560 5.22 21.87 -22.67
C GLY A 560 4.62 22.00 -24.07
N GLU A 561 4.90 21.12 -25.03
CA GLU A 561 4.11 21.03 -26.27
C GLU A 561 2.76 20.35 -26.00
N ASP A 562 1.70 20.75 -26.72
CA ASP A 562 0.33 20.18 -26.66
C ASP A 562 0.25 18.66 -26.90
N LYS A 563 1.38 18.03 -27.24
CA LYS A 563 1.53 16.60 -27.54
C LYS A 563 2.25 15.82 -26.44
N GLU A 564 2.53 16.41 -25.27
CA GLU A 564 3.18 15.69 -24.15
C GLU A 564 2.45 14.37 -23.85
N ARG A 565 3.22 13.30 -23.58
CA ARG A 565 2.63 11.98 -23.32
C ARG A 565 1.69 12.03 -22.12
N ALA A 566 0.55 11.37 -22.23
CA ALA A 566 -0.54 11.45 -21.25
C ALA A 566 -0.08 11.10 -19.82
N GLU A 567 0.87 10.15 -19.67
CA GLU A 567 1.44 9.76 -18.38
C GLU A 567 2.29 10.85 -17.70
N ASN A 568 2.81 11.82 -18.47
CA ASN A 568 3.62 12.93 -17.95
C ASN A 568 2.87 14.27 -17.97
N ALA A 569 2.04 14.51 -18.99
CA ALA A 569 1.29 15.74 -19.21
C ALA A 569 0.19 15.98 -18.17
N ARG A 570 -0.37 14.89 -17.63
CA ARG A 570 -1.52 14.94 -16.71
C ARG A 570 -1.18 15.52 -15.34
N TRP A 571 0.09 15.51 -14.96
CA TRP A 571 0.49 15.69 -13.55
C TRP A 571 1.26 16.98 -13.31
N GLU A 572 0.82 17.73 -12.31
CA GLU A 572 1.48 18.92 -11.81
C GLU A 572 2.81 18.61 -11.13
N ARG A 573 3.70 19.61 -11.00
CA ARG A 573 4.98 19.44 -10.31
C ARG A 573 4.83 19.74 -8.82
N LEU A 574 5.16 18.76 -7.98
CA LEU A 574 4.97 18.76 -6.53
C LEU A 574 5.58 19.98 -5.85
N LEU A 575 6.87 20.24 -6.07
CA LEU A 575 7.55 21.38 -5.48
C LEU A 575 7.02 22.72 -6.01
N SER A 576 6.51 22.79 -7.25
CA SER A 576 5.93 24.03 -7.80
C SER A 576 4.67 24.41 -7.02
N ILE A 577 3.80 23.44 -6.72
CA ILE A 577 2.59 23.66 -5.90
C ILE A 577 2.97 24.23 -4.53
N ALA A 578 4.03 23.70 -3.91
CA ALA A 578 4.50 24.15 -2.60
C ALA A 578 5.22 25.52 -2.63
N GLN A 579 5.75 25.93 -3.78
CA GLN A 579 6.41 27.23 -4.00
C GLN A 579 5.44 28.33 -4.41
N ASP A 580 4.29 27.97 -4.98
CA ASP A 580 3.22 28.93 -5.28
C ASP A 580 2.72 29.57 -3.98
N THR A 581 2.75 30.91 -3.92
CA THR A 581 2.38 31.70 -2.74
C THR A 581 0.93 32.17 -2.74
N VAL A 582 0.18 31.91 -3.84
CA VAL A 582 -1.25 32.23 -3.95
C VAL A 582 -2.06 31.45 -2.90
N ASP A 583 -1.68 30.20 -2.67
CA ASP A 583 -2.19 29.37 -1.59
C ASP A 583 -1.06 29.03 -0.63
N ASN A 584 -1.29 29.13 0.68
CA ASN A 584 -0.28 28.89 1.71
C ASN A 584 -0.58 27.64 2.56
N ARG A 585 -1.55 26.81 2.17
CA ARG A 585 -1.86 25.54 2.84
C ARG A 585 -0.71 24.52 2.71
N PRO A 586 -0.65 23.51 3.59
CA PRO A 586 0.23 22.36 3.39
C PRO A 586 -0.08 21.63 2.07
N VAL A 587 0.94 21.08 1.44
CA VAL A 587 0.84 20.29 0.21
C VAL A 587 1.03 18.81 0.55
N LEU A 588 0.03 18.00 0.21
CA LEU A 588 -0.02 16.57 0.42
C LEU A 588 -0.10 15.87 -0.94
N THR A 589 0.47 14.67 -1.02
CA THR A 589 0.13 13.74 -2.10
C THR A 589 -0.57 12.51 -1.54
N SER A 590 -1.89 12.46 -1.70
CA SER A 590 -2.73 11.36 -1.19
C SER A 590 -2.47 10.03 -1.91
N GLU A 591 -1.90 10.08 -3.13
CA GLU A 591 -1.35 8.93 -3.86
C GLU A 591 -0.13 9.36 -4.67
N TYR A 592 0.99 8.64 -4.54
CA TYR A 592 2.18 8.81 -5.37
C TYR A 592 2.98 7.51 -5.45
N ALA A 593 4.05 7.50 -6.26
CA ALA A 593 4.99 6.39 -6.37
C ALA A 593 4.29 5.03 -6.57
N HIS A 594 3.44 4.95 -7.59
CA HIS A 594 2.62 3.77 -7.88
C HIS A 594 3.49 2.51 -8.02
N ALA A 595 3.27 1.55 -7.13
CA ALA A 595 4.17 0.44 -6.88
C ALA A 595 3.78 -0.83 -7.63
N MET A 596 3.17 -0.71 -8.82
CA MET A 596 2.74 -1.88 -9.61
C MET A 596 3.88 -2.70 -10.19
N GLY A 597 3.89 -4.00 -9.88
CA GLY A 597 4.95 -4.92 -10.29
C GLY A 597 6.34 -4.48 -9.80
N ASN A 598 7.35 -4.56 -10.67
CA ASN A 598 8.70 -4.01 -10.44
C ASN A 598 8.73 -2.49 -10.68
N ALA A 599 8.48 -1.72 -9.61
CA ALA A 599 8.31 -0.26 -9.64
C ALA A 599 9.07 0.45 -8.51
N LEU A 600 8.58 1.61 -8.06
CA LEU A 600 9.20 2.49 -7.06
C LEU A 600 10.45 3.22 -7.57
N GLY A 601 10.52 3.47 -8.88
CA GLY A 601 11.56 4.31 -9.48
C GLY A 601 11.40 5.77 -9.06
N ASN A 602 12.49 6.52 -9.01
CA ASN A 602 12.52 7.95 -8.63
C ASN A 602 12.02 8.25 -7.19
N PHE A 603 11.89 7.25 -6.33
CA PHE A 603 11.28 7.42 -5.01
C PHE A 603 12.07 8.37 -4.10
N LYS A 604 13.41 8.30 -4.19
CA LYS A 604 14.31 9.20 -3.47
C LYS A 604 14.07 10.66 -3.85
N GLU A 605 13.86 10.96 -5.13
CA GLU A 605 13.69 12.32 -5.64
C GLU A 605 12.43 12.99 -5.08
N TYR A 606 11.33 12.25 -4.89
CA TYR A 606 10.16 12.77 -4.20
C TYR A 606 10.51 13.25 -2.79
N TRP A 607 11.28 12.48 -2.03
CA TRP A 607 11.62 12.82 -0.66
C TRP A 607 12.68 13.89 -0.52
N ASP A 608 13.62 13.95 -1.47
CA ASP A 608 14.53 15.09 -1.57
C ASP A 608 13.73 16.40 -1.74
N GLU A 609 12.70 16.40 -2.59
CA GLU A 609 11.81 17.55 -2.73
C GLU A 609 10.97 17.79 -1.47
N ILE A 610 10.27 16.78 -0.94
CA ILE A 610 9.43 16.92 0.27
C ILE A 610 10.20 17.52 1.45
N TYR A 611 11.47 17.16 1.64
CA TYR A 611 12.31 17.75 2.70
C TYR A 611 12.85 19.15 2.34
N SER A 612 12.89 19.54 1.06
CA SER A 612 13.36 20.85 0.62
C SER A 612 12.41 22.01 0.92
N ASN A 613 11.11 21.73 1.15
CA ASN A 613 10.12 22.76 1.45
C ASN A 613 9.31 22.41 2.71
N LYS A 614 9.21 23.37 3.64
CA LYS A 614 8.49 23.19 4.90
C LYS A 614 7.01 22.84 4.71
N ARG A 615 6.37 23.34 3.64
CA ARG A 615 4.94 23.15 3.34
C ARG A 615 4.58 21.76 2.84
N MET A 616 5.55 21.00 2.34
CA MET A 616 5.30 19.64 1.87
C MET A 616 5.10 18.72 3.07
N LEU A 617 3.89 18.19 3.19
CA LEU A 617 3.49 17.31 4.28
C LEU A 617 4.02 15.88 4.10
N GLY A 618 4.40 15.49 2.89
CA GLY A 618 4.68 14.10 2.53
C GLY A 618 3.51 13.52 1.74
N GLY A 619 3.27 12.22 1.88
CA GLY A 619 2.22 11.56 1.11
C GLY A 619 2.08 10.08 1.38
N PHE A 620 1.20 9.44 0.62
CA PHE A 620 0.84 8.04 0.75
C PHE A 620 1.15 7.28 -0.54
N ILE A 621 2.05 6.29 -0.46
CA ILE A 621 2.37 5.41 -1.61
C ILE A 621 1.10 4.68 -2.05
N TRP A 622 0.91 4.49 -3.35
CA TRP A 622 -0.09 3.56 -3.89
C TRP A 622 0.58 2.23 -4.29
N ASP A 623 0.40 1.12 -3.59
CA ASP A 623 -0.25 0.97 -2.29
C ASP A 623 0.47 -0.08 -1.40
N TRP A 624 -0.18 -0.52 -0.31
CA TRP A 624 0.44 -1.44 0.64
C TRP A 624 0.63 -2.85 0.05
N VAL A 625 -0.43 -3.46 -0.49
CA VAL A 625 -0.46 -4.90 -0.76
C VAL A 625 -1.14 -5.23 -2.09
N ASP A 626 -0.56 -6.15 -2.84
CA ASP A 626 -1.16 -6.68 -4.06
C ASP A 626 -2.53 -7.30 -3.77
N GLN A 627 -3.56 -6.83 -4.48
CA GLN A 627 -4.92 -7.31 -4.36
C GLN A 627 -5.15 -8.58 -5.19
N GLY A 628 -4.33 -9.61 -4.99
CA GLY A 628 -4.50 -10.91 -5.67
C GLY A 628 -5.40 -11.88 -4.93
N LEU A 629 -6.15 -12.69 -5.67
CA LEU A 629 -7.01 -13.73 -5.09
C LEU A 629 -6.46 -15.12 -5.42
N TYR A 630 -6.60 -16.06 -4.49
CA TYR A 630 -6.22 -17.44 -4.80
C TYR A 630 -7.14 -18.07 -5.84
N LYS A 631 -6.53 -18.72 -6.81
CA LYS A 631 -7.21 -19.62 -7.74
C LYS A 631 -6.42 -20.91 -7.93
N THR A 632 -7.12 -22.00 -8.16
CA THR A 632 -6.52 -23.30 -8.51
C THR A 632 -6.84 -23.60 -9.98
N ASP A 633 -5.82 -23.96 -10.75
CA ASP A 633 -5.99 -24.34 -12.17
C ASP A 633 -6.55 -25.78 -12.31
N ALA A 634 -6.73 -26.22 -13.56
CA ALA A 634 -7.25 -27.56 -13.85
C ALA A 634 -6.30 -28.72 -13.42
N ASN A 635 -5.02 -28.43 -13.16
CA ASN A 635 -4.01 -29.40 -12.73
C ASN A 635 -3.81 -29.42 -11.20
N GLY A 636 -4.55 -28.60 -10.45
CA GLY A 636 -4.42 -28.49 -9.00
C GLY A 636 -3.34 -27.50 -8.52
N ILE A 637 -2.77 -26.68 -9.42
CA ILE A 637 -1.78 -25.66 -9.06
C ILE A 637 -2.50 -24.41 -8.57
N ARG A 638 -2.23 -24.02 -7.32
CA ARG A 638 -2.70 -22.76 -6.75
C ARG A 638 -1.81 -21.60 -7.20
N PHE A 639 -2.40 -20.52 -7.65
CA PHE A 639 -1.71 -19.30 -8.09
C PHE A 639 -2.43 -18.03 -7.65
N MET A 640 -1.73 -16.91 -7.77
CA MET A 640 -2.28 -15.58 -7.51
C MET A 640 -2.98 -15.04 -8.77
N ALA A 641 -4.29 -14.94 -8.71
CA ALA A 641 -5.15 -14.51 -9.80
C ALA A 641 -5.42 -12.99 -9.75
N TYR A 642 -5.62 -12.41 -10.92
CA TYR A 642 -6.00 -11.01 -11.14
C TYR A 642 -7.23 -10.91 -12.06
N GLY A 643 -7.61 -9.69 -12.44
CA GLY A 643 -8.83 -9.47 -13.25
C GLY A 643 -8.89 -10.30 -14.53
N GLY A 644 -10.06 -10.88 -14.79
CA GLY A 644 -10.32 -11.76 -15.92
C GLY A 644 -10.01 -13.24 -15.68
N ASP A 645 -9.25 -13.59 -14.65
CA ASP A 645 -8.98 -14.99 -14.35
C ASP A 645 -10.22 -15.72 -13.87
N PHE A 646 -11.18 -15.04 -13.23
CA PHE A 646 -12.46 -15.65 -12.85
C PHE A 646 -13.48 -15.66 -14.00
N GLY A 647 -13.07 -15.26 -15.21
CA GLY A 647 -13.96 -15.05 -16.34
C GLY A 647 -14.77 -13.75 -16.25
N ASP A 648 -14.42 -12.90 -15.29
CA ASP A 648 -15.06 -11.63 -14.98
C ASP A 648 -14.90 -10.60 -16.10
N LYS A 649 -16.00 -9.88 -16.37
CA LYS A 649 -16.08 -8.83 -17.39
C LYS A 649 -17.01 -7.69 -16.93
N PRO A 650 -16.61 -6.42 -17.14
CA PRO A 650 -15.31 -5.96 -17.61
C PRO A 650 -14.19 -6.26 -16.58
N ASN A 651 -12.92 -6.16 -16.99
CA ASN A 651 -11.80 -6.23 -16.05
C ASN A 651 -10.58 -5.43 -16.51
N LEU A 652 -9.66 -5.13 -15.57
CA LEU A 652 -8.40 -4.41 -15.85
C LEU A 652 -7.14 -5.26 -15.56
N LYS A 653 -7.23 -6.58 -15.71
CA LYS A 653 -6.07 -7.50 -15.62
C LYS A 653 -5.26 -7.30 -14.33
N ALA A 654 -3.94 -7.25 -14.44
CA ALA A 654 -3.00 -7.18 -13.31
C ALA A 654 -2.93 -5.80 -12.63
N PHE A 655 -3.79 -4.84 -13.01
CA PHE A 655 -3.79 -3.50 -12.41
C PHE A 655 -4.10 -3.51 -10.90
N CYS A 656 -4.55 -4.63 -10.33
CA CYS A 656 -4.74 -4.85 -8.91
C CYS A 656 -3.44 -5.19 -8.13
N PHE A 657 -2.29 -5.27 -8.79
CA PHE A 657 -1.01 -5.63 -8.18
C PHE A 657 -0.10 -4.42 -7.97
N ASN A 658 -0.50 -3.54 -7.05
CA ASN A 658 0.12 -2.24 -6.80
C ASN A 658 0.90 -2.20 -5.48
N GLY A 659 1.07 -3.34 -4.80
CA GLY A 659 1.54 -3.38 -3.43
C GLY A 659 3.05 -3.27 -3.30
N ILE A 660 3.53 -2.58 -2.26
CA ILE A 660 4.93 -2.67 -1.83
C ILE A 660 5.27 -4.05 -1.23
N VAL A 661 4.27 -4.80 -0.76
CA VAL A 661 4.38 -6.22 -0.41
C VAL A 661 3.46 -7.07 -1.31
N PHE A 662 3.83 -8.34 -1.49
CA PHE A 662 2.96 -9.30 -2.18
C PHE A 662 1.68 -9.59 -1.36
N GLY A 663 0.68 -10.22 -1.98
CA GLY A 663 -0.62 -10.50 -1.35
C GLY A 663 -0.54 -11.24 -0.01
N GLU A 664 0.46 -12.10 0.16
CA GLU A 664 0.72 -12.86 1.39
C GLU A 664 1.67 -12.16 2.37
N ARG A 665 1.96 -10.88 2.13
CA ARG A 665 2.82 -9.98 2.93
C ARG A 665 4.30 -10.34 2.88
N GLU A 666 4.75 -11.14 1.92
CA GLU A 666 6.17 -11.26 1.64
C GLU A 666 6.73 -9.91 1.18
N THR A 667 7.89 -9.55 1.72
CA THR A 667 8.55 -8.30 1.38
C THR A 667 9.16 -8.37 -0.01
N THR A 668 9.07 -7.27 -0.74
CA THR A 668 9.68 -7.11 -2.07
C THR A 668 10.93 -6.23 -1.98
N PRO A 669 11.77 -6.13 -3.01
CA PRO A 669 12.84 -5.13 -3.03
C PRO A 669 12.33 -3.69 -2.83
N LYS A 670 11.10 -3.39 -3.27
CA LYS A 670 10.45 -2.08 -3.09
C LYS A 670 10.30 -1.73 -1.60
N TYR A 671 9.96 -2.71 -0.77
CA TYR A 671 9.83 -2.54 0.68
C TYR A 671 11.12 -1.98 1.32
N PHE A 672 12.28 -2.48 0.89
CA PHE A 672 13.56 -2.01 1.43
C PHE A 672 13.94 -0.62 0.92
N GLU A 673 13.57 -0.26 -0.32
CA GLU A 673 13.72 1.11 -0.81
C GLU A 673 12.84 2.08 -0.02
N VAL A 674 11.59 1.70 0.26
CA VAL A 674 10.70 2.48 1.13
C VAL A 674 11.34 2.67 2.49
N LYS A 675 11.78 1.58 3.14
CA LYS A 675 12.46 1.63 4.45
C LYS A 675 13.64 2.60 4.45
N LYS A 676 14.49 2.53 3.43
CA LYS A 676 15.67 3.37 3.29
C LYS A 676 15.31 4.84 3.11
N VAL A 677 14.43 5.17 2.16
CA VAL A 677 14.10 6.56 1.84
C VAL A 677 13.25 7.21 2.95
N TYR A 678 12.40 6.43 3.64
CA TYR A 678 11.61 6.89 4.79
C TYR A 678 12.39 6.96 6.11
N GLN A 679 13.66 6.58 6.13
CA GLN A 679 14.41 6.56 7.39
C GLN A 679 14.40 7.94 8.07
N PRO A 680 14.16 8.02 9.39
CA PRO A 680 14.03 9.28 10.11
C PRO A 680 15.38 9.98 10.40
N ILE A 681 16.43 9.68 9.65
CA ILE A 681 17.79 10.12 9.94
C ILE A 681 18.48 10.48 8.63
N LEU A 682 19.01 11.70 8.58
CA LEU A 682 19.88 12.14 7.48
C LEU A 682 21.32 12.20 7.99
N ILE A 683 22.24 11.68 7.20
CA ILE A 683 23.68 11.66 7.48
C ILE A 683 24.38 12.24 6.27
N GLU A 684 25.14 13.32 6.45
CA GLU A 684 25.89 13.97 5.38
C GLU A 684 27.36 14.09 5.77
N PRO A 685 28.32 13.75 4.90
CA PRO A 685 29.74 13.86 5.22
C PRO A 685 30.17 15.32 5.31
N LEU A 686 30.93 15.66 6.36
CA LEU A 686 31.64 16.93 6.51
C LEU A 686 33.11 16.78 6.08
N VAL A 687 33.78 15.76 6.62
CA VAL A 687 35.12 15.34 6.24
C VAL A 687 35.13 13.84 6.07
N LEU A 688 35.68 13.35 4.96
CA LEU A 688 35.80 11.92 4.71
C LEU A 688 37.12 11.60 4.01
N ASN A 689 38.06 10.98 4.74
CA ASN A 689 39.35 10.56 4.21
C ASN A 689 39.96 9.41 5.04
N LYS A 690 41.19 8.99 4.70
CA LYS A 690 41.87 7.85 5.35
C LYS A 690 42.22 8.04 6.84
N ASN A 691 42.19 9.26 7.35
CA ASN A 691 42.56 9.61 8.72
C ASN A 691 41.37 10.12 9.54
N GLU A 692 40.36 10.68 8.90
CA GLU A 692 39.25 11.38 9.55
C GLU A 692 37.92 11.09 8.85
N ALA A 693 36.88 10.85 9.63
CA ALA A 693 35.50 10.76 9.15
C ALA A 693 34.57 11.52 10.11
N SER A 694 33.98 12.61 9.64
CA SER A 694 33.03 13.43 10.37
C SER A 694 31.77 13.70 9.56
N PHE A 695 30.63 13.76 10.27
CA PHE A 695 29.31 13.79 9.66
C PHE A 695 28.43 14.82 10.33
N TYR A 696 27.58 15.41 9.53
CA TYR A 696 26.40 16.13 9.96
C TYR A 696 25.25 15.13 10.09
N ILE A 697 24.66 15.00 11.30
CA ILE A 697 23.50 14.15 11.55
C ILE A 697 22.29 15.00 11.88
N ASN A 698 21.21 14.80 11.14
CA ASN A 698 19.92 15.46 11.35
C ASN A 698 18.86 14.45 11.77
N ASN A 699 18.22 14.71 12.91
CA ASN A 699 17.10 13.93 13.43
C ASN A 699 15.80 14.34 12.72
N ARG A 700 15.32 13.50 11.79
CA ARG A 700 14.04 13.67 11.11
C ARG A 700 12.87 12.94 11.80
N ASN A 701 13.06 12.43 13.02
CA ASN A 701 11.94 12.14 13.91
C ASN A 701 11.27 13.44 14.35
N HIS A 702 9.99 13.36 14.71
CA HIS A 702 9.16 14.53 15.01
C HIS A 702 8.98 14.76 16.50
N HIS A 703 9.17 13.73 17.34
CA HIS A 703 8.92 13.79 18.79
C HIS A 703 9.95 13.07 19.64
N ILE A 704 10.74 12.14 19.08
CA ILE A 704 11.79 11.43 19.84
C ILE A 704 13.21 11.94 19.57
N ASP A 705 14.08 11.83 20.57
CA ASP A 705 15.51 12.09 20.47
C ASP A 705 16.22 10.88 19.83
N LEU A 706 17.38 11.09 19.19
CA LEU A 706 18.17 9.97 18.66
C LEU A 706 18.85 9.13 19.75
N ASN A 707 18.75 9.51 21.03
CA ASN A 707 19.22 8.70 22.13
C ASN A 707 18.41 7.41 22.33
N GLU A 708 17.25 7.26 21.68
CA GLU A 708 16.50 6.01 21.56
C GLU A 708 17.23 4.96 20.69
N TYR A 709 18.21 5.42 19.91
CA TYR A 709 18.98 4.57 19.00
C TYR A 709 20.45 4.44 19.43
N GLU A 710 21.04 3.30 19.09
CA GLU A 710 22.47 3.06 19.09
C GLU A 710 23.03 3.30 17.68
N MET A 711 23.92 4.28 17.54
CA MET A 711 24.63 4.55 16.29
C MET A 711 25.87 3.67 16.19
N ARG A 712 25.92 2.79 15.18
CA ARG A 712 27.03 1.91 14.87
C ARG A 712 27.73 2.39 13.61
N TRP A 713 29.05 2.21 13.54
CA TRP A 713 29.81 2.47 12.32
C TRP A 713 30.80 1.35 12.03
N GLN A 714 31.08 1.12 10.74
CA GLN A 714 31.98 0.07 10.26
C GLN A 714 32.70 0.54 9.00
N ILE A 715 34.00 0.26 8.89
CA ILE A 715 34.78 0.42 7.66
C ILE A 715 35.00 -0.96 7.08
N ILE A 716 34.55 -1.14 5.84
CA ILE A 716 34.48 -2.41 5.13
C ILE A 716 35.36 -2.33 3.88
N THR A 717 36.18 -3.34 3.64
CA THR A 717 36.98 -3.48 2.42
C THR A 717 36.96 -4.94 1.98
N GLU A 718 36.67 -5.20 0.70
CA GLU A 718 36.57 -6.56 0.16
C GLU A 718 35.69 -7.51 1.01
N GLY A 719 34.60 -6.99 1.59
CA GLY A 719 33.68 -7.74 2.46
C GLY A 719 34.13 -7.87 3.92
N ASP A 720 35.38 -7.53 4.25
CA ASP A 720 35.92 -7.59 5.60
C ASP A 720 35.73 -6.27 6.36
N THR A 721 35.22 -6.35 7.59
CA THR A 721 35.19 -5.19 8.50
C THR A 721 36.57 -4.99 9.13
N ILE A 722 37.24 -3.90 8.78
CA ILE A 722 38.59 -3.58 9.29
C ILE A 722 38.58 -2.66 10.51
N GLN A 723 37.53 -1.87 10.68
CA GLN A 723 37.30 -1.04 11.86
C GLN A 723 35.80 -0.97 12.12
N LYS A 724 35.41 -0.87 13.39
CA LYS A 724 34.02 -0.67 13.81
C LYS A 724 33.94 -0.02 15.18
N GLY A 725 32.80 0.60 15.46
CA GLY A 725 32.53 1.14 16.78
C GLY A 725 31.06 1.50 16.98
N VAL A 726 30.77 1.96 18.19
CA VAL A 726 29.47 2.51 18.60
C VAL A 726 29.72 3.92 19.11
N ILE A 727 28.88 4.88 18.72
CA ILE A 727 28.90 6.23 19.28
C ILE A 727 27.96 6.25 20.50
N PRO A 728 28.47 6.38 21.73
CA PRO A 728 27.63 6.46 22.92
C PRO A 728 26.92 7.83 22.99
N ASN A 729 25.73 7.86 23.59
CA ASN A 729 24.99 9.07 23.99
C ASN A 729 24.70 10.05 22.84
N LEU A 730 23.86 9.62 21.92
CA LEU A 730 23.43 10.43 20.79
C LEU A 730 22.25 11.36 21.13
N ASN A 731 22.50 12.37 21.95
CA ASN A 731 21.47 13.36 22.30
C ASN A 731 21.30 14.37 21.17
N ILE A 732 20.32 14.13 20.30
CA ILE A 732 19.92 15.00 19.20
C ILE A 732 18.38 15.01 19.19
N ALA A 733 17.80 16.06 19.75
CA ALA A 733 16.34 16.21 19.86
C ALA A 733 15.66 16.17 18.47
N ALA A 734 14.36 15.88 18.45
CA ALA A 734 13.56 15.89 17.22
C ALA A 734 13.75 17.19 16.40
N GLY A 735 14.00 17.06 15.09
CA GLY A 735 14.29 18.17 14.19
C GLY A 735 15.65 18.86 14.40
N ALA A 736 16.42 18.49 15.42
CA ALA A 736 17.74 19.04 15.67
C ALA A 736 18.83 18.35 14.86
N LYS A 737 20.00 18.98 14.82
CA LYS A 737 21.15 18.57 14.02
C LYS A 737 22.44 18.72 14.80
N ARG A 738 23.42 17.84 14.55
CA ARG A 738 24.72 17.88 15.23
C ARG A 738 25.83 17.25 14.38
N ASP A 739 27.02 17.84 14.48
CA ASP A 739 28.23 17.28 13.90
C ASP A 739 28.82 16.19 14.80
N ILE A 740 29.23 15.08 14.20
CA ILE A 740 29.79 13.91 14.87
C ILE A 740 31.10 13.51 14.20
N GLN A 741 32.16 13.46 15.00
CA GLN A 741 33.44 12.88 14.63
C GLN A 741 33.43 11.38 14.94
N LEU A 742 33.72 10.54 13.95
CA LEU A 742 33.95 9.12 14.19
C LEU A 742 35.39 8.89 14.68
N PRO A 743 35.59 8.03 15.70
CA PRO A 743 36.91 7.69 16.22
C PRO A 743 37.59 6.63 15.32
N ILE A 744 37.88 6.99 14.07
CA ILE A 744 38.57 6.10 13.13
C ILE A 744 40.09 6.16 13.34
N GLN A 745 40.77 5.04 13.11
CA GLN A 745 42.22 4.97 13.01
C GLN A 745 42.66 5.14 11.55
N ALA A 746 43.89 5.60 11.33
CA ALA A 746 44.44 5.76 9.99
C ALA A 746 44.40 4.43 9.21
N ILE A 747 43.80 4.45 8.02
CA ILE A 747 43.61 3.26 7.19
C ILE A 747 44.89 3.00 6.39
N LYS A 748 45.44 1.79 6.52
CA LYS A 748 46.49 1.30 5.62
C LYS A 748 45.84 0.81 4.33
N VAL A 749 46.06 1.56 3.26
CA VAL A 749 45.50 1.29 1.94
C VAL A 749 46.14 0.03 1.37
N LYS A 750 45.31 -0.85 0.81
CA LYS A 750 45.71 -2.01 0.04
C LYS A 750 45.50 -1.67 -1.45
N PRO A 751 46.46 -2.02 -2.32
CA PRO A 751 46.28 -1.81 -3.75
C PRO A 751 45.01 -2.50 -4.27
N ASN A 752 44.29 -1.84 -5.19
CA ASN A 752 43.05 -2.30 -5.82
C ASN A 752 41.93 -2.70 -4.83
N SER A 753 41.88 -2.11 -3.64
CA SER A 753 40.80 -2.34 -2.67
C SER A 753 39.95 -1.09 -2.52
N ASP A 754 38.64 -1.26 -2.42
CA ASP A 754 37.73 -0.16 -2.07
C ASP A 754 37.41 -0.18 -0.58
N TYR A 755 37.11 1.00 -0.04
CA TYR A 755 36.86 1.20 1.38
C TYR A 755 35.54 1.92 1.57
N TRP A 756 34.60 1.24 2.23
CA TRP A 756 33.25 1.73 2.45
C TRP A 756 33.04 1.97 3.93
N LEU A 757 32.61 3.18 4.29
CA LEU A 757 32.13 3.46 5.64
C LEU A 757 30.62 3.28 5.67
N ARG A 758 30.14 2.41 6.55
CA ARG A 758 28.72 2.23 6.85
C ARG A 758 28.42 2.79 8.23
N ILE A 759 27.35 3.59 8.33
CA ILE A 759 26.82 4.13 9.58
C ILE A 759 25.38 3.68 9.70
N SER A 760 24.96 3.10 10.83
CA SER A 760 23.60 2.61 11.03
C SER A 760 23.05 2.88 12.43
N PHE A 761 21.73 2.86 12.55
CA PHE A 761 21.00 3.20 13.77
C PHE A 761 20.09 2.06 14.17
N HIS A 762 20.24 1.60 15.42
CA HIS A 762 19.55 0.41 15.92
C HIS A 762 18.74 0.73 17.17
N LEU A 763 17.58 0.10 17.34
CA LEU A 763 16.79 0.22 18.57
C LEU A 763 17.59 -0.19 19.81
N LYS A 764 17.53 0.62 20.87
CA LYS A 764 18.13 0.25 22.16
C LYS A 764 17.27 -0.68 22.98
N GLU A 765 15.96 -0.65 22.81
CA GLU A 765 14.98 -1.43 23.57
C GLU A 765 13.96 -2.10 22.65
N ASN A 766 13.25 -3.11 23.16
CA ASN A 766 12.18 -3.75 22.43
C ASN A 766 10.99 -2.79 22.25
N THR A 767 10.33 -2.89 21.11
CA THR A 767 9.06 -2.21 20.81
C THR A 767 7.98 -3.25 20.50
N LEU A 768 6.73 -2.82 20.30
CA LEU A 768 5.66 -3.74 19.89
C LEU A 768 5.86 -4.34 18.48
N TRP A 769 6.70 -3.72 17.66
CA TRP A 769 6.86 -4.06 16.23
C TRP A 769 8.28 -4.50 15.84
N ALA A 770 9.26 -4.36 16.72
CA ALA A 770 10.61 -4.86 16.49
C ALA A 770 11.40 -5.01 17.78
N ASP A 771 12.32 -5.98 17.78
CA ASP A 771 13.23 -6.24 18.88
C ASP A 771 14.36 -5.22 18.97
N LYS A 772 14.96 -5.13 20.16
CA LYS A 772 16.22 -4.43 20.41
C LYS A 772 17.28 -4.86 19.38
N GLY A 773 17.99 -3.88 18.84
CA GLY A 773 19.00 -4.11 17.80
C GLY A 773 18.46 -4.09 16.37
N PHE A 774 17.15 -3.98 16.16
CA PHE A 774 16.57 -3.77 14.83
C PHE A 774 17.10 -2.47 14.20
N GLU A 775 17.56 -2.57 12.95
CA GLU A 775 18.12 -1.43 12.21
C GLU A 775 17.01 -0.56 11.62
N ILE A 776 16.98 0.71 12.01
CA ILE A 776 16.03 1.72 11.57
C ILE A 776 16.45 2.34 10.24
N GLY A 777 17.75 2.58 10.08
CA GLY A 777 18.30 3.15 8.87
C GLY A 777 19.81 3.10 8.87
N PHE A 778 20.40 3.35 7.72
CA PHE A 778 21.85 3.38 7.54
C PHE A 778 22.23 4.31 6.40
N GLU A 779 23.50 4.73 6.33
CA GLU A 779 24.13 5.24 5.11
C GLU A 779 25.44 4.51 4.84
N GLN A 780 25.85 4.48 3.58
CA GLN A 780 27.14 3.95 3.15
C GLN A 780 27.84 4.97 2.25
N PHE A 781 29.10 5.24 2.53
CA PHE A 781 29.92 6.22 1.82
C PHE A 781 31.19 5.55 1.29
N ASP A 782 31.56 5.86 0.05
CA ASP A 782 32.90 5.56 -0.47
C ASP A 782 33.90 6.49 0.21
N LEU A 783 34.95 5.93 0.80
CA LEU A 783 36.03 6.74 1.39
C LEU A 783 36.95 7.35 0.32
N ASP A 784 36.85 6.88 -0.93
CA ASP A 784 37.65 7.26 -2.10
C ASP A 784 39.17 7.23 -1.84
N ILE A 785 39.61 6.19 -1.13
CA ILE A 785 41.02 5.94 -0.84
C ILE A 785 41.48 4.79 -1.72
N ARG A 786 42.22 5.11 -2.79
CA ARG A 786 42.67 4.13 -3.78
C ARG A 786 44.19 4.14 -3.90
N GLU A 787 44.78 2.95 -4.00
CA GLU A 787 46.15 2.73 -4.49
C GLU A 787 46.05 1.76 -5.67
N ASP A 788 46.63 2.13 -6.81
CA ASP A 788 46.67 1.23 -7.96
C ASP A 788 47.70 0.13 -7.73
N ALA A 789 47.31 -1.12 -7.93
CA ALA A 789 48.30 -2.19 -8.01
C ALA A 789 49.02 -2.14 -9.35
N ALA A 790 50.30 -2.53 -9.34
CA ALA A 790 51.01 -2.78 -10.59
C ALA A 790 50.27 -3.84 -11.41
N VAL A 791 49.99 -3.54 -12.68
CA VAL A 791 49.40 -4.49 -13.61
C VAL A 791 50.39 -5.64 -13.81
N LEU A 792 50.12 -6.78 -13.18
CA LEU A 792 50.88 -8.01 -13.42
C LEU A 792 50.50 -8.50 -14.82
N ILE A 793 51.43 -8.36 -15.77
CA ILE A 793 51.30 -8.96 -17.10
C ILE A 793 51.63 -10.43 -16.94
N ASP A 794 50.61 -11.29 -16.98
CA ASP A 794 50.84 -12.73 -17.07
C ASP A 794 51.49 -13.04 -18.43
N LYS A 795 52.64 -13.73 -18.39
CA LYS A 795 53.42 -14.13 -19.57
C LYS A 795 53.29 -15.62 -19.88
N THR A 796 52.30 -16.29 -19.28
CA THR A 796 52.03 -17.70 -19.54
C THR A 796 51.77 -17.89 -21.04
N PRO A 797 52.55 -18.73 -21.74
CA PRO A 797 52.38 -18.94 -23.16
C PRO A 797 51.12 -19.76 -23.46
N ILE A 798 50.48 -19.46 -24.59
CA ILE A 798 49.44 -20.32 -25.17
C ILE A 798 50.11 -21.63 -25.63
N SER A 799 49.51 -22.76 -25.29
CA SER A 799 50.06 -24.08 -25.62
C SER A 799 49.83 -24.46 -27.09
N LYS A 800 48.67 -24.11 -27.64
CA LYS A 800 48.32 -24.38 -29.04
C LYS A 800 47.30 -23.37 -29.57
N ILE A 801 47.45 -22.97 -30.84
CA ILE A 801 46.45 -22.20 -31.60
C ILE A 801 46.24 -22.91 -32.95
N ASP A 802 45.06 -23.48 -33.17
CA ASP A 802 44.66 -24.06 -34.45
C ASP A 802 43.69 -23.12 -35.16
N LYS A 803 43.95 -22.83 -36.44
CA LYS A 803 43.15 -21.90 -37.26
C LYS A 803 42.51 -22.67 -38.40
N TYR A 804 41.19 -22.61 -38.47
CA TYR A 804 40.37 -23.19 -39.52
C TYR A 804 39.62 -22.08 -40.26
N ALA A 805 38.96 -22.42 -41.36
CA ALA A 805 38.20 -21.44 -42.15
C ALA A 805 36.98 -20.88 -41.39
N ASP A 806 36.41 -21.69 -40.51
CA ASP A 806 35.17 -21.41 -39.77
C ASP A 806 35.40 -21.16 -38.27
N ARG A 807 36.58 -21.51 -37.72
CA ARG A 807 36.85 -21.40 -36.27
C ARG A 807 38.33 -21.23 -35.90
N ILE A 808 38.55 -20.74 -34.69
CA ILE A 808 39.86 -20.68 -34.04
C ILE A 808 39.79 -21.46 -32.72
N GLU A 809 40.72 -22.38 -32.51
CA GLU A 809 40.84 -23.16 -31.28
C GLU A 809 42.09 -22.72 -30.53
N VAL A 810 41.95 -22.34 -29.26
CA VAL A 810 43.05 -21.88 -28.41
C VAL A 810 43.13 -22.79 -27.19
N GLN A 811 44.30 -23.36 -26.93
CA GLN A 811 44.54 -24.26 -25.80
C GLN A 811 45.68 -23.75 -24.92
N GLY A 812 45.45 -23.71 -23.62
CA GLY A 812 46.47 -23.52 -22.60
C GLY A 812 46.54 -24.71 -21.64
N LYS A 813 47.30 -24.57 -20.55
CA LYS A 813 47.54 -25.66 -19.58
C LYS A 813 46.26 -26.15 -18.88
N ARG A 814 45.34 -25.24 -18.58
CA ARG A 814 44.13 -25.49 -17.78
C ARG A 814 42.85 -24.99 -18.44
N PHE A 815 42.93 -24.59 -19.71
CA PHE A 815 41.78 -24.11 -20.46
C PHE A 815 41.88 -24.49 -21.94
N SER A 816 40.74 -24.60 -22.59
CA SER A 816 40.62 -24.60 -24.04
C SER A 816 39.38 -23.83 -24.44
N THR A 817 39.45 -23.12 -25.56
CA THR A 817 38.33 -22.32 -26.05
C THR A 817 38.25 -22.38 -27.57
N ILE A 818 37.02 -22.33 -28.08
CA ILE A 818 36.71 -22.34 -29.51
C ILE A 818 35.96 -21.06 -29.85
N PHE A 819 36.46 -20.33 -30.84
CA PHE A 819 35.81 -19.16 -31.43
C PHE A 819 35.27 -19.54 -32.80
N ASP A 820 33.97 -19.43 -32.97
CA ASP A 820 33.29 -19.58 -34.25
C ASP A 820 33.35 -18.25 -35.01
N LEU A 821 34.00 -18.25 -36.18
CA LEU A 821 34.17 -17.07 -37.02
C LEU A 821 32.94 -16.79 -37.90
N GLN A 822 32.12 -17.79 -38.20
CA GLN A 822 30.89 -17.62 -38.98
C GLN A 822 29.79 -16.97 -38.14
N ASN A 823 29.61 -17.49 -36.93
CA ASN A 823 28.67 -16.94 -35.94
C ASN A 823 29.29 -15.80 -35.15
N GLY A 824 30.59 -15.55 -35.29
CA GLY A 824 31.30 -14.42 -34.66
C GLY A 824 31.13 -14.45 -33.15
N SER A 825 31.46 -15.57 -32.52
CA SER A 825 31.08 -15.83 -31.13
C SER A 825 31.96 -16.88 -30.46
N LEU A 826 32.04 -16.84 -29.13
CA LEU A 826 32.70 -17.83 -28.30
C LEU A 826 31.83 -19.09 -28.17
N SER A 827 32.15 -20.17 -28.90
CA SER A 827 31.30 -21.37 -28.96
C SER A 827 31.64 -22.43 -27.91
N SER A 828 32.85 -22.41 -27.33
CA SER A 828 33.23 -23.27 -26.20
C SER A 828 34.25 -22.59 -25.30
N LEU A 829 34.11 -22.77 -23.98
CA LEU A 829 35.06 -22.35 -22.97
C LEU A 829 35.15 -23.42 -21.88
N VAL A 830 36.18 -24.26 -22.00
CA VAL A 830 36.46 -25.33 -21.05
C VAL A 830 37.52 -24.84 -20.06
N TYR A 831 37.18 -24.85 -18.77
CA TYR A 831 38.16 -24.70 -17.68
C TYR A 831 38.28 -25.99 -16.90
N ASN A 832 39.52 -26.45 -16.70
CA ASN A 832 39.82 -27.69 -15.96
C ASN A 832 38.99 -28.92 -16.40
N GLY A 833 38.72 -29.03 -17.71
CA GLY A 833 37.97 -30.15 -18.30
C GLY A 833 36.45 -30.05 -18.20
N LYS A 834 35.89 -28.94 -17.69
CA LYS A 834 34.45 -28.69 -17.63
C LYS A 834 34.07 -27.54 -18.58
N GLU A 835 33.04 -27.75 -19.39
CA GLU A 835 32.46 -26.73 -20.26
C GLU A 835 31.68 -25.71 -19.41
N MET A 836 31.97 -24.43 -19.60
CA MET A 836 31.40 -23.34 -18.80
C MET A 836 30.24 -22.66 -19.51
N ILE A 837 30.26 -22.61 -20.84
CA ILE A 837 29.28 -21.88 -21.64
C ILE A 837 28.45 -22.85 -22.47
N VAL A 838 27.17 -22.54 -22.59
CA VAL A 838 26.21 -23.21 -23.49
C VAL A 838 26.01 -22.37 -24.74
N SER A 839 25.94 -21.04 -24.58
CA SER A 839 25.87 -20.09 -25.70
C SER A 839 26.74 -18.87 -25.45
N ALA A 840 27.34 -18.36 -26.52
CA ALA A 840 28.24 -17.22 -26.48
C ALA A 840 27.59 -15.94 -25.94
N PRO A 841 28.38 -14.99 -25.39
CA PRO A 841 27.95 -13.63 -25.16
C PRO A 841 27.60 -12.93 -26.48
N ILE A 842 26.34 -12.56 -26.65
CA ILE A 842 25.84 -11.80 -27.80
C ILE A 842 25.12 -10.53 -27.34
N PHE A 843 25.03 -9.54 -28.21
CA PHE A 843 24.31 -8.30 -27.94
C PHE A 843 22.88 -8.54 -27.43
N GLN A 844 22.50 -7.84 -26.37
CA GLN A 844 21.15 -7.79 -25.83
C GLN A 844 20.68 -6.33 -25.77
N GLY A 845 19.60 -6.04 -26.49
CA GLY A 845 18.98 -4.72 -26.58
C GLY A 845 17.51 -4.72 -26.15
N TYR A 846 17.07 -5.72 -25.38
CA TYR A 846 15.69 -5.93 -24.97
C TYR A 846 15.60 -6.46 -23.53
N ARG A 847 14.60 -6.00 -22.77
CA ARG A 847 14.22 -6.53 -21.46
C ARG A 847 12.76 -6.96 -21.51
N ALA A 848 12.37 -7.93 -20.67
CA ALA A 848 10.96 -8.24 -20.51
C ALA A 848 10.24 -7.01 -19.92
N PRO A 849 9.18 -6.47 -20.54
CA PRO A 849 8.59 -5.21 -20.11
C PRO A 849 8.08 -5.28 -18.68
N VAL A 850 8.48 -4.34 -17.84
CA VAL A 850 7.85 -4.14 -16.52
C VAL A 850 6.48 -3.48 -16.71
N ASP A 851 5.58 -3.56 -15.73
CA ASP A 851 4.25 -2.93 -15.84
C ASP A 851 4.32 -1.42 -16.13
N ASN A 852 5.34 -0.73 -15.64
CA ASN A 852 5.60 0.67 -15.97
C ASN A 852 5.96 0.90 -17.44
N ASP A 853 6.62 -0.05 -18.12
CA ASP A 853 6.95 0.04 -19.55
C ASP A 853 5.69 -0.06 -20.43
N LYS A 854 4.62 -0.65 -19.87
CA LYS A 854 3.29 -0.74 -20.47
C LYS A 854 2.53 0.57 -20.25
N GLY A 855 2.29 0.98 -18.99
CA GLY A 855 1.66 2.26 -18.62
C GLY A 855 0.28 2.56 -19.24
N PHE A 856 -0.39 3.63 -18.80
CA PHE A 856 -1.67 4.10 -19.38
C PHE A 856 -1.46 4.65 -20.79
N GLY A 857 -1.45 3.75 -21.78
CA GLY A 857 -1.34 4.10 -23.19
C GLY A 857 -0.53 3.10 -24.00
N ASN A 858 0.32 2.25 -23.38
CA ASN A 858 1.21 1.29 -24.06
C ASN A 858 2.09 1.89 -25.15
N TRP A 859 3.22 2.49 -24.76
CA TRP A 859 4.12 3.12 -25.72
C TRP A 859 5.56 2.61 -25.61
N LEU A 860 6.23 2.48 -24.46
CA LEU A 860 7.60 1.93 -24.46
C LEU A 860 7.64 0.45 -24.89
N ALA A 861 6.92 -0.42 -24.18
CA ALA A 861 6.84 -1.85 -24.52
C ALA A 861 6.29 -2.08 -25.94
N LYS A 862 5.31 -1.25 -26.35
CA LYS A 862 4.72 -1.29 -27.69
C LYS A 862 5.72 -0.83 -28.76
N ASP A 863 6.44 0.26 -28.53
CA ASP A 863 7.45 0.81 -29.44
C ASP A 863 8.60 -0.20 -29.61
N TRP A 864 9.03 -0.86 -28.53
CA TRP A 864 10.02 -1.94 -28.58
C TRP A 864 9.56 -3.08 -29.48
N LYS A 865 8.31 -3.54 -29.31
CA LYS A 865 7.73 -4.61 -30.13
C LYS A 865 7.51 -4.19 -31.58
N GLN A 866 7.03 -2.97 -31.82
CA GLN A 866 6.83 -2.43 -33.17
C GLN A 866 8.14 -2.25 -33.94
N GLN A 867 9.22 -1.95 -33.23
CA GLN A 867 10.57 -1.84 -33.78
C GLN A 867 11.30 -3.19 -33.81
N GLY A 868 10.72 -4.26 -33.27
CA GLY A 868 11.29 -5.61 -33.26
C GLY A 868 12.52 -5.75 -32.38
N LEU A 869 12.60 -4.99 -31.28
CA LEU A 869 13.69 -5.12 -30.30
C LEU A 869 13.67 -6.48 -29.59
N ASP A 870 12.49 -7.08 -29.44
CA ASP A 870 12.27 -8.42 -28.89
C ASP A 870 12.74 -9.55 -29.82
N SER A 871 13.05 -9.24 -31.08
CA SER A 871 13.42 -10.25 -32.09
C SER A 871 14.53 -9.75 -33.04
N LEU A 872 15.57 -9.11 -32.49
CA LEU A 872 16.65 -8.53 -33.29
C LEU A 872 17.33 -9.59 -34.18
N LYS A 873 17.51 -9.27 -35.46
CA LYS A 873 18.25 -10.13 -36.39
C LYS A 873 19.74 -9.77 -36.36
N ARG A 874 20.57 -10.66 -35.82
CA ARG A 874 22.03 -10.49 -35.78
C ARG A 874 22.69 -10.96 -37.08
N ILE A 875 23.63 -10.18 -37.60
CA ILE A 875 24.48 -10.52 -38.76
C ILE A 875 25.93 -10.19 -38.41
N VAL A 876 26.82 -11.18 -38.50
CA VAL A 876 28.26 -10.97 -38.38
C VAL A 876 28.78 -10.32 -39.66
N LYS A 877 29.53 -9.23 -39.53
CA LYS A 877 30.14 -8.50 -40.64
C LYS A 877 31.60 -8.88 -40.84
N SER A 878 32.33 -9.02 -39.74
CA SER A 878 33.72 -9.49 -39.75
C SER A 878 34.06 -10.22 -38.45
N ALA A 879 34.98 -11.17 -38.56
CA ALA A 879 35.64 -11.84 -37.45
C ALA A 879 37.09 -12.09 -37.87
N GLU A 880 38.04 -11.36 -37.29
CA GLU A 880 39.43 -11.36 -37.72
C GLU A 880 40.40 -11.38 -36.55
N ILE A 881 41.54 -12.04 -36.75
CA ILE A 881 42.66 -11.96 -35.81
C ILE A 881 43.35 -10.62 -36.06
N ILE A 882 43.33 -9.73 -35.06
CA ILE A 882 43.96 -8.41 -35.16
C ILE A 882 45.36 -8.37 -34.54
N GLU A 883 45.66 -9.32 -33.66
CA GLU A 883 46.96 -9.40 -33.00
C GLU A 883 47.22 -10.82 -32.47
N GLU A 884 48.45 -11.31 -32.56
CA GLU A 884 48.82 -12.63 -32.06
C GLU A 884 50.30 -12.66 -31.66
N ASN A 885 50.58 -13.27 -30.52
CA ASN A 885 51.94 -13.65 -30.12
C ASN A 885 51.90 -14.90 -29.23
N SER A 886 53.06 -15.28 -28.68
CA SER A 886 53.18 -16.48 -27.86
C SER A 886 52.34 -16.49 -26.57
N VAL A 887 51.88 -15.34 -26.08
CA VAL A 887 51.19 -15.18 -24.78
C VAL A 887 49.70 -14.89 -24.94
N TYR A 888 49.28 -14.24 -26.03
CA TYR A 888 47.87 -13.99 -26.30
C TYR A 888 47.52 -13.97 -27.79
N ILE A 889 46.23 -14.12 -28.07
CA ILE A 889 45.61 -13.86 -29.36
C ILE A 889 44.45 -12.89 -29.18
N LYS A 890 44.31 -11.91 -30.09
CA LYS A 890 43.21 -10.95 -30.14
C LYS A 890 42.35 -11.18 -31.39
N ILE A 891 41.06 -11.35 -31.17
CA ILE A 891 40.06 -11.53 -32.21
C ILE A 891 39.10 -10.35 -32.15
N LYS A 892 38.96 -9.61 -33.24
CA LYS A 892 37.95 -8.56 -33.38
C LYS A 892 36.75 -9.11 -34.13
N ILE A 893 35.56 -8.92 -33.56
CA ILE A 893 34.29 -9.27 -34.17
C ILE A 893 33.46 -8.01 -34.30
N ILE A 894 32.86 -7.82 -35.47
CA ILE A 894 31.86 -6.78 -35.71
C ILE A 894 30.56 -7.48 -36.12
N ALA A 895 29.51 -7.30 -35.33
CA ALA A 895 28.18 -7.79 -35.64
C ALA A 895 27.18 -6.63 -35.64
N GLU A 896 26.14 -6.75 -36.48
CA GLU A 896 25.03 -5.80 -36.51
C GLU A 896 23.74 -6.52 -36.15
N SER A 897 23.02 -5.98 -35.16
CA SER A 897 21.70 -6.44 -34.77
C SER A 897 20.66 -5.46 -35.28
N PHE A 898 19.78 -5.93 -36.17
CA PHE A 898 18.82 -5.08 -36.88
C PHE A 898 17.47 -5.07 -36.18
N SER A 899 16.99 -3.86 -35.92
CA SER A 899 15.58 -3.56 -35.65
C SER A 899 14.89 -3.18 -36.96
N LYS A 900 13.61 -2.78 -36.92
CA LYS A 900 12.86 -2.41 -38.12
C LYS A 900 13.44 -1.18 -38.84
N ASN A 901 13.71 -0.09 -38.12
CA ASN A 901 14.19 1.18 -38.70
C ASN A 901 15.58 1.61 -38.20
N GLY A 902 16.24 0.82 -37.37
CA GLY A 902 17.57 1.09 -36.84
C GLY A 902 18.40 -0.17 -36.63
N LYS A 903 19.63 0.00 -36.16
CA LYS A 903 20.54 -1.11 -35.87
C LYS A 903 21.47 -0.81 -34.71
N PHE A 904 22.02 -1.87 -34.14
CA PHE A 904 23.08 -1.83 -33.14
C PHE A 904 24.33 -2.47 -33.73
N THR A 905 25.38 -1.68 -33.94
CA THR A 905 26.69 -2.23 -34.28
C THR A 905 27.40 -2.58 -32.97
N HIS A 906 27.71 -3.86 -32.81
CA HIS A 906 28.46 -4.41 -31.69
C HIS A 906 29.87 -4.74 -32.17
N GLU A 907 30.84 -3.91 -31.76
CA GLU A 907 32.26 -4.23 -31.90
C GLU A 907 32.73 -4.92 -30.63
N CYS A 908 33.32 -6.10 -30.76
CA CYS A 908 33.79 -6.90 -29.64
C CYS A 908 35.23 -7.34 -29.90
N ILE A 909 36.15 -7.01 -28.98
CA ILE A 909 37.54 -7.47 -29.02
C ILE A 909 37.73 -8.51 -27.92
N TRP A 910 38.10 -9.71 -28.32
CA TRP A 910 38.42 -10.82 -27.44
C TRP A 910 39.93 -10.96 -27.35
N LYS A 911 40.52 -10.76 -26.17
CA LYS A 911 41.93 -11.06 -25.92
C LYS A 911 42.04 -12.29 -25.04
N ILE A 912 42.46 -13.40 -25.63
CA ILE A 912 42.65 -14.69 -24.95
C ILE A 912 44.10 -14.78 -24.51
N ASN A 913 44.35 -14.86 -23.21
CA ASN A 913 45.68 -14.96 -22.62
C ASN A 913 46.02 -16.43 -22.29
N GLY A 914 47.30 -16.80 -22.30
CA GLY A 914 47.75 -18.18 -22.06
C GLY A 914 47.53 -18.72 -20.64
N ASP A 915 47.14 -17.87 -19.69
CA ASP A 915 46.68 -18.27 -18.34
C ASP A 915 45.21 -18.71 -18.30
N GLY A 916 44.48 -18.47 -19.40
CA GLY A 916 43.06 -18.76 -19.55
C GLY A 916 42.14 -17.57 -19.27
N SER A 917 42.67 -16.41 -18.89
CA SER A 917 41.86 -15.19 -18.78
C SER A 917 41.50 -14.65 -20.17
N ILE A 918 40.26 -14.15 -20.31
CA ILE A 918 39.76 -13.59 -21.56
C ILE A 918 39.27 -12.17 -21.31
N ASN A 919 39.94 -11.15 -21.86
CA ASN A 919 39.40 -9.79 -21.86
C ASN A 919 38.40 -9.66 -23.00
N VAL A 920 37.25 -9.06 -22.70
CA VAL A 920 36.15 -8.83 -23.63
C VAL A 920 35.85 -7.33 -23.62
N ASP A 921 36.28 -6.64 -24.67
CA ASP A 921 36.02 -5.21 -24.83
C ASP A 921 34.81 -5.05 -25.77
N ASN A 922 33.67 -4.63 -25.24
CA ASN A 922 32.44 -4.45 -26.01
C ASN A 922 32.16 -2.98 -26.23
N LYS A 923 31.80 -2.63 -27.46
CA LYS A 923 31.31 -1.32 -27.85
C LYS A 923 29.98 -1.45 -28.57
N PHE A 924 28.94 -0.81 -28.04
CA PHE A 924 27.59 -0.81 -28.60
C PHE A 924 27.30 0.55 -29.24
N ILE A 925 27.03 0.55 -30.54
CA ILE A 925 26.82 1.75 -31.34
C ILE A 925 25.40 1.70 -31.92
N PRO A 926 24.39 2.27 -31.22
CA PRO A 926 23.04 2.43 -31.76
C PRO A 926 23.04 3.43 -32.93
N SER A 927 22.31 3.15 -33.99
CA SER A 927 22.16 4.04 -35.15
C SER A 927 20.83 3.83 -35.89
N GLY A 928 20.42 4.83 -36.66
CA GLY A 928 19.12 4.85 -37.34
C GLY A 928 17.99 5.35 -36.44
N ASP A 929 16.76 5.05 -36.82
CA ASP A 929 15.56 5.43 -36.08
C ASP A 929 15.22 4.34 -35.06
N LEU A 930 15.66 4.55 -33.81
CA LEU A 930 15.46 3.65 -32.69
C LEU A 930 14.53 4.28 -31.65
N PRO A 931 13.65 3.48 -31.01
CA PRO A 931 12.85 3.96 -29.89
C PRO A 931 13.75 4.21 -28.68
N GLU A 932 13.18 4.63 -27.55
CA GLU A 932 13.92 4.65 -26.29
C GLU A 932 14.41 3.24 -25.95
N LEU A 933 15.66 3.13 -25.52
CA LEU A 933 16.33 1.84 -25.40
C LEU A 933 16.05 1.23 -24.01
N PRO A 934 15.71 -0.08 -23.93
CA PRO A 934 15.49 -0.75 -22.64
C PRO A 934 16.79 -1.07 -21.92
N ARG A 935 17.83 -1.47 -22.65
CA ARG A 935 19.18 -1.81 -22.14
C ARG A 935 20.19 -1.88 -23.27
N LEU A 936 21.49 -1.86 -22.91
CA LEU A 936 22.60 -2.17 -23.82
C LEU A 936 23.61 -3.06 -23.09
N GLY A 937 23.74 -4.30 -23.54
CA GLY A 937 24.59 -5.29 -22.89
C GLY A 937 24.84 -6.54 -23.72
N VAL A 938 25.29 -7.58 -23.04
CA VAL A 938 25.42 -8.94 -23.58
C VAL A 938 24.63 -9.94 -22.75
N VAL A 939 24.13 -10.98 -23.41
CA VAL A 939 23.51 -12.14 -22.78
C VAL A 939 24.25 -13.41 -23.21
N MET A 940 24.41 -14.35 -22.28
CA MET A 940 25.02 -15.65 -22.51
C MET A 940 24.33 -16.73 -21.69
N SER A 941 24.44 -17.97 -22.13
CA SER A 941 23.95 -19.14 -21.39
C SER A 941 25.14 -19.90 -20.86
N LEU A 942 25.11 -20.25 -19.59
CA LEU A 942 26.15 -20.99 -18.90
C LEU A 942 25.66 -22.37 -18.51
N ASN A 943 26.61 -23.26 -18.21
CA ASN A 943 26.32 -24.61 -17.78
C ASN A 943 25.38 -24.63 -16.55
N SER A 944 24.40 -25.54 -16.57
CA SER A 944 23.39 -25.72 -15.52
C SER A 944 23.97 -25.95 -14.13
N ASP A 945 25.19 -26.48 -14.03
CA ASP A 945 25.85 -26.72 -12.75
C ASP A 945 26.26 -25.43 -12.03
N LEU A 946 26.33 -24.27 -12.70
CA LEU A 946 26.84 -23.00 -12.14
C LEU A 946 25.81 -22.23 -11.30
N GLU A 947 25.17 -22.95 -10.38
CA GLU A 947 24.02 -22.46 -9.61
C GLU A 947 24.37 -21.43 -8.53
N ASN A 948 25.60 -21.45 -8.01
CA ASN A 948 25.99 -20.56 -6.92
C ASN A 948 26.48 -19.23 -7.49
N ILE A 949 25.82 -18.14 -7.11
CA ILE A 949 26.21 -16.78 -7.49
C ILE A 949 26.83 -16.04 -6.30
N LYS A 950 27.95 -15.36 -6.54
CA LYS A 950 28.55 -14.41 -5.61
C LYS A 950 28.91 -13.14 -6.38
N TRP A 951 28.56 -11.96 -5.89
CA TRP A 951 28.89 -10.72 -6.59
C TRP A 951 29.38 -9.65 -5.63
N TYR A 952 30.23 -8.75 -6.13
CA TYR A 952 30.59 -7.50 -5.48
C TYR A 952 29.91 -6.35 -6.22
N GLY A 953 28.93 -5.69 -5.60
CA GLY A 953 28.15 -4.61 -6.19
C GLY A 953 27.01 -4.19 -5.27
N HIS A 954 25.98 -3.51 -5.78
CA HIS A 954 24.77 -3.23 -4.99
C HIS A 954 24.02 -4.54 -4.66
N GLY A 955 23.57 -4.68 -3.42
CA GLY A 955 22.79 -5.84 -2.98
C GLY A 955 22.30 -5.72 -1.52
N PRO A 956 21.71 -6.79 -0.96
CA PRO A 956 21.48 -8.09 -1.59
C PRO A 956 20.28 -8.09 -2.56
N PHE A 957 19.39 -7.11 -2.46
CA PHE A 957 18.12 -7.08 -3.19
C PHE A 957 18.28 -6.68 -4.66
N GLU A 958 17.29 -7.02 -5.48
CA GLU A 958 17.15 -6.49 -6.84
C GLU A 958 17.08 -4.95 -6.81
N ASN A 959 17.86 -4.31 -7.65
CA ASN A 959 17.97 -2.86 -7.71
C ASN A 959 18.18 -2.36 -9.14
N TYR A 960 17.78 -1.11 -9.39
CA TYR A 960 17.86 -0.45 -10.69
C TYR A 960 18.46 0.95 -10.53
N SER A 961 18.82 1.59 -11.63
CA SER A 961 19.47 2.91 -11.65
C SER A 961 18.72 3.97 -10.83
N ASP A 962 17.39 3.90 -10.82
CA ASP A 962 16.46 4.79 -10.11
C ASP A 962 15.82 4.18 -8.84
N ARG A 963 16.28 2.99 -8.40
CA ARG A 963 15.84 2.29 -7.19
C ARG A 963 16.95 1.39 -6.62
N LYS A 964 17.94 2.00 -5.96
CA LYS A 964 19.11 1.27 -5.40
C LYS A 964 19.62 1.80 -4.06
N THR A 965 18.98 2.82 -3.48
CA THR A 965 19.51 3.46 -2.26
C THR A 965 19.54 2.50 -1.07
N SER A 966 18.63 1.53 -1.05
CA SER A 966 18.52 0.48 -0.03
C SER A 966 19.52 -0.66 -0.19
N SER A 967 20.26 -0.72 -1.30
CA SER A 967 21.16 -1.81 -1.64
C SER A 967 22.62 -1.35 -1.51
N PRO A 968 23.28 -1.48 -0.34
CA PRO A 968 24.66 -1.05 -0.20
C PRO A 968 25.61 -1.85 -1.10
N ILE A 969 26.76 -1.26 -1.41
CA ILE A 969 27.84 -1.95 -2.12
C ILE A 969 28.54 -2.91 -1.15
N GLY A 970 28.63 -4.18 -1.54
CA GLY A 970 29.22 -5.23 -0.72
C GLY A 970 29.33 -6.54 -1.47
N ILE A 971 29.88 -7.56 -0.80
CA ILE A 971 29.97 -8.91 -1.34
C ILE A 971 28.77 -9.72 -0.86
N TYR A 972 27.96 -10.19 -1.80
CA TYR A 972 26.75 -10.96 -1.52
C TYR A 972 26.82 -12.33 -2.19
N SER A 973 26.01 -13.28 -1.70
CA SER A 973 25.95 -14.64 -2.22
C SER A 973 24.50 -15.14 -2.23
N SER A 974 24.16 -15.95 -3.23
CA SER A 974 22.83 -16.55 -3.44
C SER A 974 22.95 -17.77 -4.35
N THR A 975 21.83 -18.38 -4.71
CA THR A 975 21.68 -19.24 -5.89
C THR A 975 21.08 -18.45 -7.06
N VAL A 976 21.23 -18.94 -8.29
CA VAL A 976 20.56 -18.40 -9.50
C VAL A 976 19.05 -18.51 -9.37
N THR A 977 18.58 -19.63 -8.82
CA THR A 977 17.16 -19.87 -8.51
C THR A 977 16.59 -18.78 -7.60
N ASP A 978 17.28 -18.43 -6.52
CA ASP A 978 16.81 -17.42 -5.54
C ASP A 978 16.96 -15.97 -6.04
N GLN A 979 17.61 -15.73 -7.18
CA GLN A 979 17.66 -14.38 -7.78
C GLN A 979 16.39 -14.02 -8.54
N TYR A 980 15.54 -14.98 -8.88
CA TYR A 980 14.25 -14.72 -9.50
C TYR A 980 13.24 -14.21 -8.46
N ILE A 981 12.67 -13.03 -8.70
CA ILE A 981 11.56 -12.51 -7.89
C ILE A 981 10.24 -12.86 -8.60
N PRO A 982 9.34 -13.62 -7.95
CA PRO A 982 8.13 -14.14 -8.58
C PRO A 982 7.01 -13.11 -8.60
N TYR A 983 7.21 -11.96 -9.26
CA TYR A 983 6.12 -11.02 -9.54
C TYR A 983 4.96 -11.79 -10.20
N PRO A 984 3.72 -11.72 -9.66
CA PRO A 984 2.61 -12.55 -10.14
C PRO A 984 2.37 -12.47 -11.65
N HIS A 985 2.52 -11.28 -12.21
CA HIS A 985 2.68 -11.04 -13.65
C HIS A 985 4.19 -10.96 -13.98
N PRO A 986 4.75 -11.92 -14.73
CA PRO A 986 6.18 -11.97 -15.05
C PRO A 986 6.70 -10.76 -15.83
N GLN A 987 7.93 -10.35 -15.51
CA GLN A 987 8.60 -9.17 -16.06
C GLN A 987 10.11 -9.19 -15.74
N GLU A 988 10.89 -8.22 -16.27
CA GLU A 988 12.32 -8.10 -15.96
C GLU A 988 12.56 -8.07 -14.45
N THR A 989 13.53 -8.88 -14.00
CA THR A 989 13.85 -9.04 -12.58
C THR A 989 15.31 -9.41 -12.34
N GLY A 990 15.76 -9.34 -11.08
CA GLY A 990 17.04 -9.86 -10.60
C GLY A 990 18.24 -8.93 -10.84
N ASN A 991 18.04 -7.75 -11.44
CA ASN A 991 19.12 -6.82 -11.75
C ASN A 991 19.89 -6.37 -10.49
N LYS A 992 21.21 -6.23 -10.64
CA LYS A 992 22.12 -5.59 -9.68
C LYS A 992 22.94 -4.52 -10.38
N GLU A 993 22.92 -3.30 -9.85
CA GLU A 993 23.73 -2.20 -10.35
C GLU A 993 25.16 -2.24 -9.79
N GLY A 994 26.09 -1.58 -10.49
CA GLY A 994 27.43 -1.29 -9.96
C GLY A 994 28.28 -2.53 -9.68
N ILE A 995 28.06 -3.63 -10.39
CA ILE A 995 28.84 -4.86 -10.26
C ILE A 995 30.31 -4.58 -10.61
N LYS A 996 31.21 -4.98 -9.71
CA LYS A 996 32.67 -5.03 -9.93
C LYS A 996 33.09 -6.40 -10.38
N TRP A 997 32.55 -7.44 -9.76
CA TRP A 997 32.66 -8.80 -10.27
C TRP A 997 31.45 -9.64 -9.89
N ILE A 998 31.17 -10.64 -10.71
CA ILE A 998 30.14 -11.66 -10.50
C ILE A 998 30.75 -13.03 -10.79
N ASN A 999 30.55 -13.95 -9.86
CA ASN A 999 31.11 -15.29 -9.84
C ASN A 999 29.96 -16.29 -9.90
N LEU A 1000 30.06 -17.25 -10.81
CA LEU A 1000 29.09 -18.33 -10.98
C LEU A 1000 29.83 -19.65 -10.89
N ALA A 1001 29.46 -20.48 -9.92
CA ALA A 1001 30.22 -21.66 -9.54
C ALA A 1001 29.32 -22.85 -9.25
N ASP A 1002 29.87 -24.04 -9.49
CA ASP A 1002 29.25 -25.29 -9.07
C ASP A 1002 29.38 -25.52 -7.56
N LYS A 1003 28.76 -26.61 -7.08
CA LYS A 1003 28.80 -27.01 -5.67
C LYS A 1003 30.20 -27.22 -5.08
N ASN A 1004 31.24 -27.35 -5.92
CA ASN A 1004 32.62 -27.51 -5.49
C ASN A 1004 33.42 -26.20 -5.58
N GLY A 1005 32.78 -25.06 -5.90
CA GLY A 1005 33.42 -23.76 -6.05
C GLY A 1005 34.11 -23.54 -7.41
N LYS A 1006 34.00 -24.48 -8.35
CA LYS A 1006 34.59 -24.35 -9.69
C LYS A 1006 33.62 -23.65 -10.63
N GLY A 1007 34.12 -22.72 -11.44
CA GLY A 1007 33.26 -21.97 -12.35
C GLY A 1007 33.95 -20.81 -13.03
N ILE A 1008 33.22 -19.71 -13.21
CA ILE A 1008 33.70 -18.51 -13.91
C ILE A 1008 33.48 -17.24 -13.09
N SER A 1009 34.41 -16.31 -13.23
CA SER A 1009 34.32 -14.94 -12.71
C SER A 1009 34.29 -13.96 -13.87
N MET A 1010 33.35 -13.02 -13.84
CA MET A 1010 33.29 -11.86 -14.73
C MET A 1010 33.65 -10.62 -13.92
N THR A 1011 34.80 -10.03 -14.20
CA THR A 1011 35.29 -8.81 -13.52
C THR A 1011 35.22 -7.61 -14.45
N ARG A 1012 34.52 -6.56 -14.04
CA ARG A 1012 34.40 -5.30 -14.77
C ARG A 1012 35.77 -4.62 -14.98
N LEU A 1013 35.96 -4.09 -16.18
CA LEU A 1013 37.04 -3.19 -16.58
C LEU A 1013 36.52 -1.80 -17.03
N SER A 1014 35.25 -1.70 -17.46
CA SER A 1014 34.56 -0.45 -17.78
C SER A 1014 34.14 0.33 -16.51
N GLU A 1015 33.58 1.54 -16.66
CA GLU A 1015 33.10 2.38 -15.55
C GLU A 1015 31.86 1.81 -14.84
N THR A 1016 30.99 1.15 -15.59
CA THR A 1016 29.75 0.54 -15.07
C THR A 1016 29.60 -0.87 -15.59
N MET A 1017 28.92 -1.70 -14.79
CA MET A 1017 28.39 -3.00 -15.17
C MET A 1017 27.21 -3.27 -14.26
N SER A 1018 26.05 -3.56 -14.83
CA SER A 1018 24.93 -4.17 -14.13
C SER A 1018 24.65 -5.55 -14.70
N GLY A 1019 23.75 -6.30 -14.09
CA GLY A 1019 23.42 -7.62 -14.61
C GLY A 1019 22.56 -8.47 -13.69
N SER A 1020 22.17 -9.62 -14.22
CA SER A 1020 21.36 -10.64 -13.56
C SER A 1020 21.79 -12.03 -14.02
N ALA A 1021 21.59 -13.04 -13.17
CA ALA A 1021 21.70 -14.45 -13.53
C ALA A 1021 20.39 -15.14 -13.15
N LEU A 1022 19.70 -15.75 -14.11
CA LEU A 1022 18.38 -16.35 -13.94
C LEU A 1022 18.27 -17.66 -14.74
N HIS A 1023 17.26 -18.47 -14.45
CA HIS A 1023 16.84 -19.60 -15.30
C HIS A 1023 15.82 -19.19 -16.38
N PHE A 1024 15.80 -17.91 -16.74
CA PHE A 1024 14.84 -17.35 -17.69
C PHE A 1024 15.52 -16.33 -18.60
N THR A 1025 15.17 -16.36 -19.88
CA THR A 1025 15.48 -15.28 -20.82
C THR A 1025 14.42 -14.19 -20.73
N ALA A 1026 14.73 -13.00 -21.24
CA ALA A 1026 13.74 -11.92 -21.38
C ALA A 1026 12.51 -12.36 -22.20
N GLY A 1027 12.69 -13.25 -23.18
CA GLY A 1027 11.58 -13.79 -23.96
C GLY A 1027 10.68 -14.74 -23.17
N ASP A 1028 11.23 -15.56 -22.26
CA ASP A 1028 10.41 -16.44 -21.43
C ASP A 1028 9.54 -15.63 -20.46
N LEU A 1029 10.11 -14.55 -19.90
CA LEU A 1029 9.41 -13.63 -18.99
C LEU A 1029 8.29 -12.85 -19.72
N ASP A 1030 8.55 -12.26 -20.89
CA ASP A 1030 7.53 -11.51 -21.65
C ASP A 1030 6.38 -12.40 -22.18
N ALA A 1031 6.66 -13.68 -22.46
CA ALA A 1031 5.65 -14.61 -22.98
C ALA A 1031 4.66 -15.10 -21.91
N ALA A 1032 5.05 -15.12 -20.64
CA ALA A 1032 4.24 -15.67 -19.56
C ALA A 1032 3.27 -14.61 -19.00
N THR A 1033 2.01 -15.02 -18.79
CA THR A 1033 1.00 -14.14 -18.16
C THR A 1033 0.97 -14.28 -16.64
N HIS A 1034 1.45 -15.40 -16.12
CA HIS A 1034 1.49 -15.72 -14.70
C HIS A 1034 2.80 -16.39 -14.32
N ALA A 1035 3.31 -16.10 -13.13
CA ALA A 1035 4.58 -16.66 -12.63
C ALA A 1035 4.61 -18.19 -12.62
N TYR A 1036 3.51 -18.86 -12.23
CA TYR A 1036 3.45 -20.33 -12.17
C TYR A 1036 3.51 -21.02 -13.54
N LEU A 1037 3.30 -20.28 -14.64
CA LEU A 1037 3.40 -20.81 -16.01
C LEU A 1037 4.84 -20.82 -16.54
N LEU A 1038 5.75 -20.12 -15.86
CA LEU A 1038 7.16 -20.11 -16.23
C LEU A 1038 7.79 -21.49 -15.98
N LYS A 1039 8.63 -21.90 -16.93
CA LYS A 1039 9.40 -23.14 -16.84
C LYS A 1039 10.89 -22.76 -16.78
N PRO A 1040 11.55 -22.99 -15.64
CA PRO A 1040 12.99 -22.75 -15.53
C PRO A 1040 13.74 -23.52 -16.61
N ARG A 1041 14.70 -22.85 -17.24
CA ARG A 1041 15.68 -23.47 -18.14
C ARG A 1041 16.71 -24.25 -17.34
N GLU A 1042 17.31 -25.26 -17.98
CA GLU A 1042 18.44 -25.98 -17.36
C GLU A 1042 19.67 -25.06 -17.27
N GLU A 1043 19.94 -24.29 -18.31
CA GLU A 1043 21.04 -23.34 -18.35
C GLU A 1043 20.85 -22.15 -17.39
N VAL A 1044 21.96 -21.54 -17.00
CA VAL A 1044 21.98 -20.23 -16.33
C VAL A 1044 22.09 -19.15 -17.39
N VAL A 1045 21.09 -18.27 -17.47
CA VAL A 1045 21.07 -17.10 -18.35
C VAL A 1045 21.73 -15.93 -17.62
N LEU A 1046 22.96 -15.60 -18.01
CA LEU A 1046 23.69 -14.45 -17.47
C LEU A 1046 23.55 -13.26 -18.42
N SER A 1047 23.00 -12.16 -17.92
CA SER A 1047 22.99 -10.87 -18.60
C SER A 1047 23.94 -9.88 -17.92
N LEU A 1048 24.77 -9.19 -18.71
CA LEU A 1048 25.67 -8.13 -18.25
C LEU A 1048 25.45 -6.88 -19.10
N ASP A 1049 25.23 -5.73 -18.48
CA ASP A 1049 24.91 -4.48 -19.19
C ASP A 1049 25.90 -3.37 -18.91
N ALA A 1050 26.16 -2.57 -19.94
CA ALA A 1050 26.75 -1.25 -19.76
C ALA A 1050 25.76 -0.34 -19.02
N ILE A 1051 24.47 -0.44 -19.39
CA ILE A 1051 23.40 0.42 -18.92
C ILE A 1051 22.02 -0.22 -19.13
N MET A 1052 21.10 0.04 -18.20
CA MET A 1052 19.69 -0.36 -18.25
C MET A 1052 18.78 0.83 -17.93
N LEU A 1053 17.62 0.89 -18.58
CA LEU A 1053 16.59 1.92 -18.35
C LEU A 1053 16.06 1.82 -16.92
N GLY A 1054 15.79 2.96 -16.28
CA GLY A 1054 15.10 3.00 -14.99
C GLY A 1054 13.70 2.34 -15.00
N LEU A 1055 13.10 2.21 -13.82
CA LEU A 1055 11.76 1.64 -13.64
C LEU A 1055 10.65 2.68 -13.78
N GLY A 1056 10.86 3.92 -13.31
CA GLY A 1056 9.79 4.92 -13.21
C GLY A 1056 8.58 4.46 -12.37
N ASN A 1057 7.41 5.07 -12.57
CA ASN A 1057 6.12 4.67 -11.98
C ASN A 1057 4.93 4.84 -12.95
N SER A 1058 5.14 4.66 -14.25
CA SER A 1058 4.17 4.99 -15.31
C SER A 1058 2.96 4.06 -15.43
N SER A 1059 2.89 2.99 -14.63
CA SER A 1059 1.67 2.18 -14.47
C SER A 1059 0.50 3.05 -14.02
N CYS A 1060 0.70 3.96 -13.07
CA CYS A 1060 -0.19 5.10 -12.79
C CYS A 1060 0.66 6.25 -12.22
N GLY A 1061 0.89 7.29 -13.02
CA GLY A 1061 1.74 8.42 -12.61
C GLY A 1061 2.94 8.66 -13.52
N PRO A 1062 3.94 9.43 -13.05
CA PRO A 1062 5.08 9.83 -13.87
C PRO A 1062 6.03 8.68 -14.21
N GLY A 1063 6.58 8.71 -15.44
CA GLY A 1063 7.50 7.70 -15.94
C GLY A 1063 8.95 7.80 -15.41
N VAL A 1064 9.89 7.31 -16.21
CA VAL A 1064 11.33 7.34 -15.90
C VAL A 1064 11.85 8.78 -15.99
N LEU A 1065 12.69 9.24 -15.04
CA LEU A 1065 13.38 10.52 -15.20
C LEU A 1065 14.42 10.43 -16.33
N LYS A 1066 14.60 11.50 -17.10
CA LYS A 1066 15.50 11.53 -18.26
C LYS A 1066 16.95 11.15 -17.92
N LYS A 1067 17.42 11.48 -16.72
CA LYS A 1067 18.76 11.07 -16.22
C LYS A 1067 18.93 9.56 -16.03
N TYR A 1068 17.83 8.81 -15.95
CA TYR A 1068 17.79 7.35 -15.88
C TYR A 1068 17.38 6.71 -17.22
N ALA A 1069 17.25 7.52 -18.28
CA ALA A 1069 17.03 7.06 -19.65
C ALA A 1069 18.37 6.77 -20.35
N ILE A 1070 18.30 5.99 -21.44
CA ILE A 1070 19.48 5.62 -22.22
C ILE A 1070 19.58 6.54 -23.45
N GLU A 1071 20.56 7.43 -23.45
CA GLU A 1071 20.88 8.25 -24.64
C GLU A 1071 21.34 7.36 -25.80
N LYS A 1072 21.00 7.72 -27.05
CA LYS A 1072 21.38 6.96 -28.26
C LYS A 1072 22.82 7.29 -28.70
N LYS A 1073 23.79 7.05 -27.80
CA LYS A 1073 25.23 7.22 -28.01
C LYS A 1073 25.97 5.88 -27.91
N THR A 1074 27.28 5.92 -28.11
CA THR A 1074 28.14 4.75 -27.90
C THR A 1074 28.26 4.42 -26.41
N TYR A 1075 28.15 3.14 -26.06
CA TYR A 1075 28.43 2.62 -24.72
C TYR A 1075 29.47 1.51 -24.77
N GLU A 1076 30.22 1.38 -23.68
CA GLU A 1076 31.25 0.35 -23.53
C GLU A 1076 30.96 -0.55 -22.33
N LEU A 1077 31.14 -1.85 -22.51
CA LEU A 1077 31.09 -2.85 -21.45
C LEU A 1077 32.33 -3.72 -21.58
N ASN A 1078 33.33 -3.45 -20.75
CA ASN A 1078 34.59 -4.16 -20.80
C ASN A 1078 34.70 -5.02 -19.55
N PHE A 1079 35.01 -6.30 -19.71
CA PHE A 1079 35.17 -7.22 -18.58
C PHE A 1079 36.18 -8.31 -18.89
N VAL A 1080 36.60 -9.02 -17.84
CA VAL A 1080 37.50 -10.16 -17.91
C VAL A 1080 36.81 -11.40 -17.39
N ILE A 1081 36.88 -12.47 -18.19
CA ILE A 1081 36.46 -13.83 -17.82
C ILE A 1081 37.66 -14.56 -17.23
N LYS A 1082 37.51 -15.17 -16.06
CA LYS A 1082 38.54 -15.99 -15.41
C LYS A 1082 37.97 -17.30 -14.86
N PRO A 1083 38.78 -18.38 -14.81
CA PRO A 1083 38.40 -19.58 -14.08
C PRO A 1083 38.35 -19.32 -12.57
N LEU A 1084 37.30 -19.83 -11.91
CA LEU A 1084 37.25 -20.02 -10.45
C LEU A 1084 37.72 -21.44 -10.13
N ASN A 1085 38.60 -21.57 -9.14
CA ASN A 1085 39.16 -22.85 -8.69
C ASN A 1085 38.77 -23.17 -7.26
#